data_AF-P0DPB8-F1
#
_entry.id   AF-P0DPB8-F1
#
_cell.length_a   1.000
_cell.length_b   1.000
_cell.length_c   1.000
_cell.angle_alpha   90.00
_cell.angle_beta   90.00
_cell.angle_gamma   90.00
#
_symmetry.space_group_name_H-M   'P 1'
#
loop_
_entity.id
_entity.type
_entity.pdbx_description
1 polymer ?
#
loop_
_entity_poly.entity_id
_entity_poly.type
_entity_poly.pdbx_seq_one_letter_code
_entity_poly.pdbx_strand_id
1 'polypeptide(L)'
;MWISIKTLIHHLGVLFFCDYMYNRREKKIIEVKTMRITKVEVDRKKVLISRDKNGGKLVYENEMQDNTEQIMHHKKSSFYKSVVNKTICRPEQKQMKKLVHGLLQENSQEKIKVSDVTKLNISNFLNHRFKKSLYYFPENSPDKSEEYRIEINLSQLLEDSLKKQQGTFICWESFSKDMELYINWAENYISSKTKLIKKSIRNNRIQSTESRSGQLMDRYMKDILNKNKPFDIQSVSEKYQLEKLTSALKATFKEAKKNDKEINYKLKSTLQNHERQIIEELKENSELNQFNIEIRKHLETYFPIKKTNRKVGDIRNLEIGEIQKIVNHRLKNKIVQRILQEGKLASYEIESTVNSNSLQKIKIEEAFALKFINACLFASNNLRNMVYPVCKKDILMIGEFKNSFKEIKHKKFIRQWSQFFSQEITVDDIELASWGLRGAIAPIRNEIIHLKKHSWKKFFNNPTFKVKKSKIINGKTKDVTSEFLYKETLFKDYFYSELDSVPELIINKMESSKILDYYSSDQLNQVFTIPNFELSLLTSAVPFAPSFKRVYLKGFDYQNQDEAQPDYNLKLNIYNEKAFNSEAFQAQYSLFKMVYYQVFLPQFTTNNDLFKSSVDFILTLNKERKGYAKAFQDIRKMNKDEKPSEYMSYIQSQLMLYQKKQEEKEKINHFEKFINQVFIKGFNSFIEKNRLTYICHPTKNTVPENDNIEIPFHTDMDDSNIAFWLMCKLLDAKQLSELRNEMIKFSCSLQSTEEISTFTKAREVIGLALLNGEKGCNDWKELFDDKEAWKKNMSLYVSEELLQSLPYTQEDGQTPVINRSIDLVKKYGTETILEKLFSSSDDYKVSAKDIAKLHEYDVTEKIAQQESLHKQWIEKPGLARDSAWTKKYQNVINDISNYQWAKTKVELTQVRHLHQLTIDLLSRLAGYMSIADRDFQFSSNYILERENSEYRVTSWILLSENKNKNKYNDYELYNLKNASIKVSSKNDPQLKVDLKQLRLTLEYLELFDNRLKEKRNNISHFNYLNGQLGNSILELFDDARDVLSYDRKLKNAVSKSLKEILSSHGMEVTFKPLYQTNHHLKIDKLQPKKIHHLGEKSTVSSNQVSNEYCQLVRTLLTMK
;
A
#
# COMPACT_ATOMS: atom_id res chain seq x y z
N MET A 1 6.52 7.92 2.94
CA MET A 1 6.53 8.11 1.47
C MET A 1 7.05 6.89 0.68
N TRP A 2 8.21 6.30 1.01
CA TRP A 2 8.76 5.14 0.26
C TRP A 2 8.09 3.78 0.55
N ILE A 3 7.40 3.63 1.69
CA ILE A 3 6.73 2.37 2.06
C ILE A 3 5.44 2.16 1.25
N SER A 4 4.69 3.23 0.93
CA SER A 4 3.44 3.13 0.17
C SER A 4 3.64 2.68 -1.29
N ILE A 5 4.83 2.88 -1.88
CA ILE A 5 5.16 2.35 -3.22
C ILE A 5 5.39 0.83 -3.18
N LYS A 6 5.98 0.29 -2.10
CA LYS A 6 6.12 -1.17 -1.92
C LYS A 6 4.77 -1.87 -1.75
N THR A 7 3.81 -1.24 -1.06
CA THR A 7 2.46 -1.78 -0.87
C THR A 7 1.65 -1.77 -2.17
N LEU A 8 1.78 -0.72 -3.01
CA LEU A 8 1.17 -0.69 -4.34
C LEU A 8 1.81 -1.73 -5.27
N ILE A 9 3.14 -1.91 -5.24
CA ILE A 9 3.83 -2.94 -6.04
C ILE A 9 3.41 -4.36 -5.63
N HIS A 10 3.05 -4.58 -4.36
CA HIS A 10 2.54 -5.86 -3.90
C HIS A 10 1.09 -6.14 -4.33
N HIS A 11 0.24 -5.11 -4.41
CA HIS A 11 -1.10 -5.26 -4.98
C HIS A 11 -1.11 -5.27 -6.51
N LEU A 12 -0.15 -4.63 -7.19
CA LEU A 12 0.06 -4.66 -8.65
C LEU A 12 0.51 -6.04 -9.20
N GLY A 13 0.69 -7.06 -8.36
CA GLY A 13 1.19 -8.39 -8.74
C GLY A 13 0.18 -9.55 -8.68
N VAL A 14 -1.10 -9.30 -8.46
CA VAL A 14 -2.11 -10.39 -8.40
C VAL A 14 -2.64 -10.69 -9.80
N LEU A 15 -1.87 -11.48 -10.57
CA LEU A 15 -2.36 -12.48 -11.54
C LEU A 15 -1.25 -13.26 -12.26
N PHE A 16 0.04 -12.98 -12.06
CA PHE A 16 1.13 -13.81 -12.59
C PHE A 16 2.28 -13.95 -11.60
N PHE A 17 2.10 -14.75 -10.54
CA PHE A 17 3.18 -15.39 -9.78
C PHE A 17 2.56 -16.41 -8.82
N CYS A 18 2.44 -17.67 -9.27
CA CYS A 18 1.93 -18.74 -8.43
C CYS A 18 2.97 -19.39 -7.51
N ASP A 19 4.21 -18.89 -7.38
CA ASP A 19 5.19 -19.69 -6.61
C ASP A 19 6.40 -18.98 -5.98
N TYR A 20 6.27 -17.73 -5.51
CA TYR A 20 7.37 -17.12 -4.75
C TYR A 20 6.82 -16.19 -3.69
N MET A 21 7.01 -16.55 -2.40
CA MET A 21 7.21 -15.69 -1.22
C MET A 21 6.81 -16.44 0.07
N TYR A 22 7.78 -17.02 0.77
CA TYR A 22 7.77 -17.09 2.24
C TYR A 22 9.20 -17.26 2.79
N ASN A 23 9.52 -16.50 3.84
CA ASN A 23 10.72 -16.48 4.69
C ASN A 23 12.00 -15.81 4.15
N ARG A 24 12.12 -14.51 4.46
CA ARG A 24 13.38 -13.73 4.55
C ARG A 24 13.81 -13.71 6.03
N ARG A 25 14.64 -14.67 6.44
CA ARG A 25 15.62 -14.60 7.55
C ARG A 25 16.52 -15.83 7.40
N GLU A 26 17.82 -15.57 7.29
CA GLU A 26 18.94 -16.53 7.31
C GLU A 26 19.00 -17.64 6.24
N LYS A 27 19.83 -17.42 5.21
CA LYS A 27 20.95 -18.31 4.82
C LYS A 27 21.64 -17.78 3.57
N LYS A 28 22.98 -17.80 3.59
CA LYS A 28 23.92 -17.35 2.54
C LYS A 28 23.40 -17.70 1.14
N ILE A 29 23.18 -16.62 0.40
CA ILE A 29 22.66 -16.57 -0.95
C ILE A 29 23.68 -17.19 -1.92
N ILE A 30 23.34 -18.32 -2.54
CA ILE A 30 23.77 -18.60 -3.91
C ILE A 30 22.65 -18.07 -4.79
N GLU A 31 22.73 -16.80 -5.15
CA GLU A 31 21.78 -16.15 -6.06
C GLU A 31 22.03 -16.70 -7.46
N VAL A 32 21.27 -17.72 -7.84
CA VAL A 32 21.08 -18.02 -9.25
C VAL A 32 20.19 -16.89 -9.79
N LYS A 33 20.81 -15.79 -10.26
CA LYS A 33 20.11 -14.65 -10.89
C LYS A 33 19.22 -15.20 -12.01
N THR A 34 17.91 -15.31 -11.74
CA THR A 34 16.89 -15.73 -12.71
C THR A 34 16.70 -14.63 -13.75
N MET A 35 16.66 -15.00 -15.03
CA MET A 35 16.45 -14.06 -16.13
C MET A 35 15.09 -13.34 -16.00
N ARG A 36 15.11 -12.00 -15.89
CA ARG A 36 13.90 -11.16 -15.87
C ARG A 36 13.65 -10.59 -17.27
N ILE A 37 12.44 -10.84 -17.79
CA ILE A 37 12.00 -10.42 -19.12
C ILE A 37 11.11 -9.17 -19.03
N THR A 38 10.24 -9.09 -18.03
CA THR A 38 9.35 -7.95 -17.79
C THR A 38 9.82 -7.12 -16.58
N LYS A 39 9.32 -5.89 -16.46
CA LYS A 39 9.70 -4.91 -15.41
C LYS A 39 11.20 -4.58 -15.43
N VAL A 40 11.78 -4.63 -16.62
CA VAL A 40 13.17 -4.28 -16.92
C VAL A 40 13.16 -3.30 -18.07
N GLU A 41 14.16 -2.44 -18.13
CA GLU A 41 14.41 -1.64 -19.32
C GLU A 41 15.14 -2.49 -20.35
N VAL A 42 14.67 -2.37 -21.58
CA VAL A 42 15.30 -2.87 -22.79
C VAL A 42 15.30 -1.68 -23.73
N ASP A 43 16.48 -1.27 -24.18
CA ASP A 43 16.62 -0.08 -25.03
C ASP A 43 16.00 1.20 -24.42
N ARG A 44 16.31 1.47 -23.14
CA ARG A 44 15.79 2.62 -22.35
C ARG A 44 14.26 2.68 -22.21
N LYS A 45 13.53 1.69 -22.72
CA LYS A 45 12.09 1.55 -22.58
C LYS A 45 11.76 0.39 -21.67
N LYS A 46 10.83 0.58 -20.76
CA LYS A 46 10.42 -0.46 -19.82
C LYS A 46 9.53 -1.47 -20.52
N VAL A 47 9.81 -2.76 -20.30
CA VAL A 47 9.04 -3.86 -20.90
C VAL A 47 7.93 -4.33 -19.97
N LEU A 48 6.72 -4.42 -20.52
CA LEU A 48 5.52 -4.95 -19.89
C LEU A 48 5.01 -6.18 -20.65
N ILE A 49 4.11 -6.92 -20.01
CA ILE A 49 3.33 -7.96 -20.69
C ILE A 49 1.91 -7.44 -20.86
N SER A 50 1.45 -7.39 -22.11
CA SER A 50 0.05 -7.16 -22.44
C SER A 50 -0.58 -8.50 -22.79
N ARG A 51 -1.87 -8.64 -22.48
CA ARG A 51 -2.62 -9.90 -22.66
C ARG A 51 -4.03 -9.56 -23.08
N ASP A 52 -4.56 -10.36 -23.98
CA ASP A 52 -5.95 -10.36 -24.41
C ASP A 52 -6.46 -11.82 -24.52
N LYS A 53 -7.59 -12.04 -25.20
CA LYS A 53 -8.15 -13.37 -25.44
C LYS A 53 -7.30 -14.24 -26.39
N ASN A 54 -6.56 -13.61 -27.30
CA ASN A 54 -5.76 -14.28 -28.33
C ASN A 54 -4.41 -14.74 -27.78
N GLY A 55 -3.79 -13.95 -26.89
CA GLY A 55 -2.51 -14.31 -26.31
C GLY A 55 -1.90 -13.24 -25.41
N GLY A 56 -0.74 -13.57 -24.86
CA GLY A 56 0.17 -12.59 -24.28
C GLY A 56 1.20 -12.11 -25.30
N LYS A 57 1.60 -10.85 -25.17
CA LYS A 57 2.66 -10.19 -25.96
C LYS A 57 3.50 -9.29 -25.06
N LEU A 58 4.76 -9.08 -25.43
CA LEU A 58 5.60 -8.08 -24.78
C LEU A 58 5.45 -6.73 -25.48
N VAL A 59 5.32 -5.68 -24.67
CA VAL A 59 5.13 -4.31 -25.15
C VAL A 59 6.09 -3.37 -24.41
N TYR A 60 6.45 -2.26 -25.04
CA TYR A 60 7.12 -1.15 -24.33
C TYR A 60 6.09 -0.31 -23.59
N GLU A 61 6.51 0.32 -22.49
CA GLU A 61 5.68 1.27 -21.75
C GLU A 61 5.23 2.40 -22.71
N ASN A 62 3.92 2.62 -22.81
CA ASN A 62 3.22 3.53 -23.74
C ASN A 62 3.04 3.03 -25.19
N GLU A 63 3.42 1.79 -25.51
CA GLU A 63 3.19 1.18 -26.83
C GLU A 63 2.27 -0.05 -26.70
N MET A 64 1.42 -0.30 -27.69
CA MET A 64 0.50 -1.46 -27.71
C MET A 64 0.93 -2.56 -28.71
N GLN A 65 1.94 -2.29 -29.54
CA GLN A 65 2.42 -3.21 -30.56
C GLN A 65 3.13 -4.42 -29.94
N ASP A 66 2.99 -5.59 -30.57
CA ASP A 66 3.73 -6.79 -30.16
C ASP A 66 5.21 -6.64 -30.52
N ASN A 67 6.02 -6.37 -29.50
CA ASN A 67 7.46 -6.24 -29.60
C ASN A 67 8.18 -7.49 -29.06
N THR A 68 7.49 -8.64 -28.97
CA THR A 68 8.06 -9.86 -28.39
C THR A 68 9.34 -10.30 -29.10
N GLU A 69 9.39 -10.28 -30.43
CA GLU A 69 10.59 -10.67 -31.18
C GLU A 69 11.75 -9.70 -30.93
N GLN A 70 11.51 -8.41 -31.10
CA GLN A 70 12.52 -7.36 -30.90
C GLN A 70 13.08 -7.38 -29.47
N ILE A 71 12.21 -7.52 -28.46
CA ILE A 71 12.63 -7.58 -27.06
C ILE A 71 13.45 -8.84 -26.78
N MET A 72 13.07 -10.00 -27.35
CA MET A 72 13.86 -11.24 -27.20
C MET A 72 15.24 -11.10 -27.84
N HIS A 73 15.32 -10.46 -29.02
CA HIS A 73 16.58 -10.17 -29.69
C HIS A 73 17.49 -9.29 -28.81
N HIS A 74 16.98 -8.16 -28.30
CA HIS A 74 17.74 -7.29 -27.39
C HIS A 74 18.17 -7.98 -26.08
N LYS A 75 17.48 -9.05 -25.69
CA LYS A 75 17.80 -9.84 -24.50
C LYS A 75 18.83 -10.95 -24.73
N LYS A 76 19.40 -11.12 -25.94
CA LYS A 76 20.41 -12.17 -26.25
C LYS A 76 21.56 -12.21 -25.22
N SER A 77 22.07 -11.05 -24.80
CA SER A 77 23.10 -10.94 -23.75
C SER A 77 22.69 -11.54 -22.39
N SER A 78 21.41 -11.45 -22.04
CA SER A 78 20.87 -12.07 -20.82
C SER A 78 20.80 -13.59 -20.93
N PHE A 79 20.53 -14.11 -22.13
CA PHE A 79 20.60 -15.54 -22.41
C PHE A 79 22.03 -16.06 -22.30
N TYR A 80 23.02 -15.35 -22.84
CA TYR A 80 24.44 -15.71 -22.66
C TYR A 80 24.83 -15.76 -21.18
N LYS A 81 24.45 -14.77 -20.37
CA LYS A 81 24.65 -14.83 -18.91
C LYS A 81 23.98 -16.05 -18.27
N SER A 82 22.80 -16.46 -18.75
CA SER A 82 22.15 -17.69 -18.28
C SER A 82 22.93 -18.95 -18.67
N VAL A 83 23.57 -18.98 -19.83
CA VAL A 83 24.42 -20.09 -20.28
C VAL A 83 25.69 -20.17 -19.43
N VAL A 84 26.38 -19.04 -19.23
CA VAL A 84 27.57 -18.95 -18.37
C VAL A 84 27.27 -19.47 -16.96
N ASN A 85 26.18 -19.02 -16.33
CA ASN A 85 25.79 -19.46 -14.98
C ASN A 85 25.33 -20.93 -14.93
N LYS A 86 24.90 -21.50 -16.05
CA LYS A 86 24.60 -22.94 -16.14
C LYS A 86 25.87 -23.77 -16.29
N THR A 87 26.87 -23.22 -16.96
CA THR A 87 28.14 -23.88 -17.27
C THR A 87 29.07 -23.86 -16.06
N ILE A 88 29.15 -22.72 -15.36
CA ILE A 88 30.08 -22.52 -14.23
C ILE A 88 29.35 -22.62 -12.89
N CYS A 89 29.87 -23.46 -11.99
CA CYS A 89 29.22 -23.81 -10.73
C CYS A 89 29.50 -22.83 -9.58
N ARG A 90 30.65 -22.11 -9.58
CA ARG A 90 31.08 -21.23 -8.49
C ARG A 90 31.18 -19.75 -8.91
N PRO A 91 30.65 -18.79 -8.13
CA PRO A 91 30.71 -17.36 -8.45
C PRO A 91 32.08 -16.71 -8.25
N GLU A 92 32.98 -17.33 -7.47
CA GLU A 92 34.22 -16.72 -6.99
C GLU A 92 35.35 -16.64 -8.04
N GLN A 93 35.30 -17.47 -9.09
CA GLN A 93 36.32 -17.49 -10.14
C GLN A 93 35.89 -16.65 -11.34
N LYS A 94 36.16 -15.34 -11.23
CA LYS A 94 35.87 -14.33 -12.27
C LYS A 94 36.44 -14.71 -13.64
N GLN A 95 37.67 -15.23 -13.70
CA GLN A 95 38.38 -15.52 -14.96
C GLN A 95 37.65 -16.54 -15.82
N MET A 96 37.24 -17.68 -15.26
CA MET A 96 36.52 -18.71 -16.02
C MET A 96 35.14 -18.23 -16.50
N LYS A 97 34.44 -17.42 -15.70
CA LYS A 97 33.19 -16.79 -16.16
C LYS A 97 33.43 -15.82 -17.30
N LYS A 98 34.49 -15.02 -17.24
CA LYS A 98 34.88 -14.13 -18.34
C LYS A 98 35.20 -14.91 -19.60
N LEU A 99 35.95 -16.01 -19.48
CA LEU A 99 36.29 -16.87 -20.62
C LEU A 99 35.04 -17.39 -21.33
N VAL A 100 34.15 -18.06 -20.59
CA VAL A 100 32.91 -18.61 -21.16
C VAL A 100 31.98 -17.48 -21.62
N HIS A 101 31.99 -16.32 -20.98
CA HIS A 101 31.19 -15.19 -21.41
C HIS A 101 31.69 -14.61 -22.73
N GLY A 102 33.01 -14.48 -22.89
CA GLY A 102 33.63 -13.95 -24.09
C GLY A 102 33.47 -14.86 -25.29
N LEU A 103 33.53 -16.19 -25.09
CA LEU A 103 33.19 -17.18 -26.12
C LEU A 103 31.80 -16.99 -26.73
N LEU A 104 30.86 -16.45 -25.96
CA LEU A 104 29.46 -16.30 -26.36
C LEU A 104 29.12 -14.87 -26.84
N GLN A 105 29.99 -13.88 -26.63
CA GLN A 105 29.79 -12.52 -27.10
C GLN A 105 30.85 -12.17 -28.15
N GLU A 106 30.42 -12.00 -29.40
CA GLU A 106 31.28 -11.63 -30.54
C GLU A 106 32.16 -10.38 -30.28
N ASN A 107 31.76 -9.49 -29.36
CA ASN A 107 32.46 -8.23 -29.05
C ASN A 107 33.21 -8.20 -27.70
N SER A 108 33.53 -9.36 -27.12
CA SER A 108 34.28 -9.43 -25.87
C SER A 108 35.78 -9.13 -26.08
N GLN A 109 36.16 -7.85 -26.18
CA GLN A 109 37.57 -7.40 -26.16
C GLN A 109 38.26 -7.60 -24.79
N GLU A 110 37.71 -8.41 -23.88
CA GLU A 110 38.38 -8.69 -22.61
C GLU A 110 39.66 -9.50 -22.86
N LYS A 111 40.82 -8.87 -22.61
CA LYS A 111 42.12 -9.54 -22.61
C LYS A 111 42.20 -10.48 -21.40
N ILE A 112 42.08 -11.78 -21.65
CA ILE A 112 42.24 -12.84 -20.64
C ILE A 112 43.61 -13.46 -20.81
N LYS A 113 44.42 -13.50 -19.75
CA LYS A 113 45.73 -14.16 -19.79
C LYS A 113 45.55 -15.67 -19.82
N VAL A 114 46.25 -16.36 -20.73
CA VAL A 114 46.18 -17.82 -20.86
C VAL A 114 46.57 -18.49 -19.54
N SER A 115 47.64 -18.00 -18.89
CA SER A 115 48.16 -18.48 -17.61
C SER A 115 47.15 -18.45 -16.45
N ASP A 116 46.20 -17.51 -16.49
CA ASP A 116 45.21 -17.34 -15.42
C ASP A 116 44.12 -18.42 -15.50
N VAL A 117 43.99 -19.08 -16.65
CA VAL A 117 42.97 -20.10 -16.89
C VAL A 117 43.57 -21.50 -16.99
N THR A 118 44.77 -21.67 -17.57
CA THR A 118 45.43 -22.98 -17.67
C THR A 118 45.86 -23.57 -16.33
N LYS A 119 46.10 -22.72 -15.31
CA LYS A 119 46.37 -23.18 -13.93
C LYS A 119 45.14 -23.75 -13.22
N LEU A 120 43.95 -23.57 -13.77
CA LEU A 120 42.70 -23.98 -13.16
C LEU A 120 42.37 -25.43 -13.54
N ASN A 121 42.06 -26.26 -12.56
CA ASN A 121 41.46 -27.58 -12.82
C ASN A 121 40.02 -27.40 -13.34
N ILE A 122 39.87 -27.36 -14.67
CA ILE A 122 38.64 -26.98 -15.39
C ILE A 122 37.44 -27.78 -14.91
N SER A 123 37.61 -29.10 -14.72
CA SER A 123 36.56 -30.01 -14.26
C SER A 123 35.92 -29.59 -12.92
N ASN A 124 36.66 -28.91 -12.05
CA ASN A 124 36.16 -28.46 -10.75
C ASN A 124 35.23 -27.24 -10.84
N PHE A 125 35.35 -26.45 -11.92
CA PHE A 125 34.56 -25.23 -12.11
C PHE A 125 33.29 -25.48 -12.92
N LEU A 126 33.31 -26.51 -13.75
CA LEU A 126 32.15 -26.92 -14.52
C LEU A 126 31.03 -27.45 -13.61
N ASN A 127 29.81 -27.11 -13.99
CA ASN A 127 28.61 -27.70 -13.41
C ASN A 127 28.62 -29.22 -13.63
N HIS A 128 28.04 -30.00 -12.71
CA HIS A 128 28.02 -31.47 -12.78
C HIS A 128 27.59 -32.03 -14.16
N ARG A 129 26.73 -31.32 -14.90
CA ARG A 129 26.31 -31.70 -16.26
C ARG A 129 27.40 -31.63 -17.33
N PHE A 130 28.40 -30.78 -17.15
CA PHE A 130 29.51 -30.58 -18.09
C PHE A 130 30.80 -31.28 -17.64
N LYS A 131 30.79 -31.95 -16.48
CA LYS A 131 31.91 -32.80 -16.04
C LYS A 131 31.96 -34.15 -16.77
N LYS A 132 30.88 -34.49 -17.47
CA LYS A 132 30.75 -35.68 -18.31
C LYS A 132 30.36 -35.22 -19.70
N SER A 133 30.53 -36.09 -20.69
CA SER A 133 30.00 -35.90 -22.02
C SER A 133 28.52 -35.53 -21.97
N LEU A 134 28.19 -34.42 -22.62
CA LEU A 134 26.84 -33.92 -22.77
C LEU A 134 26.38 -34.17 -24.20
N TYR A 135 25.14 -34.63 -24.35
CA TYR A 135 24.54 -34.90 -25.65
C TYR A 135 23.42 -33.91 -25.94
N TYR A 136 23.31 -33.51 -27.20
CA TYR A 136 22.17 -32.72 -27.68
C TYR A 136 21.87 -32.99 -29.14
N PHE A 137 20.65 -32.63 -29.55
CA PHE A 137 20.19 -32.68 -30.94
C PHE A 137 20.06 -31.25 -31.48
N PRO A 138 20.63 -30.93 -32.65
CA PRO A 138 20.42 -29.67 -33.34
C PRO A 138 18.93 -29.40 -33.61
N GLU A 139 18.51 -28.14 -33.63
CA GLU A 139 17.08 -27.79 -33.78
C GLU A 139 16.48 -28.25 -35.12
N ASN A 140 17.34 -28.41 -36.15
CA ASN A 140 16.94 -28.79 -37.51
C ASN A 140 16.93 -30.32 -37.73
N SER A 141 17.16 -31.14 -36.69
CA SER A 141 17.08 -32.59 -36.83
C SER A 141 15.62 -33.03 -37.06
N PRO A 142 15.27 -33.70 -38.18
CA PRO A 142 13.88 -34.00 -38.54
C PRO A 142 13.14 -34.79 -37.45
N ASP A 143 13.82 -35.77 -36.82
CA ASP A 143 13.17 -36.71 -35.89
C ASP A 143 13.90 -36.91 -34.56
N LYS A 144 14.99 -36.17 -34.29
CA LYS A 144 15.90 -36.43 -33.16
C LYS A 144 16.36 -37.90 -33.11
N SER A 145 16.56 -38.50 -34.28
CA SER A 145 17.15 -39.83 -34.40
C SER A 145 18.60 -39.81 -33.94
N GLU A 146 19.09 -40.96 -33.47
CA GLU A 146 20.41 -41.11 -32.85
C GLU A 146 21.56 -40.65 -33.76
N GLU A 147 21.37 -40.69 -35.08
CA GLU A 147 22.30 -40.23 -36.11
C GLU A 147 22.67 -38.74 -35.99
N TYR A 148 21.76 -37.89 -35.49
CA TYR A 148 22.00 -36.46 -35.33
C TYR A 148 22.45 -36.06 -33.91
N ARG A 149 22.79 -37.05 -33.08
CA ARG A 149 23.19 -36.81 -31.68
C ARG A 149 24.63 -36.31 -31.63
N ILE A 150 24.82 -35.06 -31.18
CA ILE A 150 26.15 -34.48 -30.99
C ILE A 150 26.60 -34.69 -29.55
N GLU A 151 27.82 -35.21 -29.37
CA GLU A 151 28.50 -35.35 -28.09
C GLU A 151 29.48 -34.20 -27.84
N ILE A 152 29.47 -33.64 -26.63
CA ILE A 152 30.41 -32.61 -26.18
C ILE A 152 31.02 -33.02 -24.85
N ASN A 153 32.33 -33.26 -24.83
CA ASN A 153 33.12 -33.29 -23.59
C ASN A 153 33.74 -31.90 -23.36
N LEU A 154 33.03 -31.03 -22.64
CA LEU A 154 33.43 -29.63 -22.48
C LEU A 154 34.75 -29.46 -21.72
N SER A 155 35.03 -30.33 -20.75
CA SER A 155 36.30 -30.35 -20.01
C SER A 155 37.48 -30.57 -20.95
N GLN A 156 37.41 -31.62 -21.77
CA GLN A 156 38.44 -31.96 -22.74
C GLN A 156 38.59 -30.86 -23.80
N LEU A 157 37.46 -30.39 -24.34
CA LEU A 157 37.43 -29.34 -25.36
C LEU A 157 38.11 -28.07 -24.87
N LEU A 158 37.83 -27.63 -23.63
CA LEU A 158 38.47 -26.46 -23.04
C LEU A 158 39.97 -26.68 -22.80
N GLU A 159 40.39 -27.83 -22.30
CA GLU A 159 41.80 -28.13 -22.04
C GLU A 159 42.61 -28.17 -23.34
N ASP A 160 42.10 -28.84 -24.38
CA ASP A 160 42.77 -28.96 -25.67
C ASP A 160 42.84 -27.59 -26.39
N SER A 161 41.76 -26.82 -26.35
CA SER A 161 41.72 -25.47 -26.92
C SER A 161 42.69 -24.52 -26.21
N LEU A 162 42.80 -24.59 -24.88
CA LEU A 162 43.72 -23.77 -24.10
C LEU A 162 45.19 -24.16 -24.32
N LYS A 163 45.50 -25.45 -24.51
CA LYS A 163 46.86 -25.92 -24.82
C LYS A 163 47.37 -25.40 -26.17
N LYS A 164 46.48 -25.18 -27.15
CA LYS A 164 46.82 -24.62 -28.47
C LYS A 164 47.14 -23.12 -28.43
N GLN A 165 46.82 -22.41 -27.34
CA GLN A 165 47.07 -20.98 -27.23
C GLN A 165 48.55 -20.71 -26.90
N GLN A 166 49.29 -20.12 -27.85
CA GLN A 166 50.73 -19.85 -27.70
C GLN A 166 51.07 -18.44 -27.17
N GLY A 167 50.10 -17.53 -27.14
CA GLY A 167 50.29 -16.13 -26.70
C GLY A 167 50.05 -15.87 -25.22
N THR A 168 50.42 -14.67 -24.74
CA THR A 168 50.13 -14.24 -23.36
C THR A 168 48.63 -14.12 -23.09
N PHE A 169 47.86 -13.73 -24.10
CA PHE A 169 46.42 -13.56 -24.05
C PHE A 169 45.74 -14.52 -25.04
N ILE A 170 44.49 -14.88 -24.74
CA ILE A 170 43.69 -15.71 -25.62
C ILE A 170 43.43 -15.00 -26.96
N CYS A 171 43.72 -15.68 -28.06
CA CYS A 171 43.31 -15.26 -29.39
C CYS A 171 41.89 -15.77 -29.67
N TRP A 172 40.90 -14.89 -29.50
CA TRP A 172 39.47 -15.24 -29.59
C TRP A 172 39.06 -15.87 -30.92
N GLU A 173 39.70 -15.49 -32.02
CA GLU A 173 39.44 -16.04 -33.36
C GLU A 173 39.78 -17.53 -33.43
N SER A 174 41.01 -17.89 -33.05
CA SER A 174 41.44 -19.30 -32.98
C SER A 174 40.66 -20.09 -31.92
N PHE A 175 40.48 -19.51 -30.74
CA PHE A 175 39.88 -20.18 -29.60
C PHE A 175 38.39 -20.45 -29.80
N SER A 176 37.65 -19.53 -30.44
CA SER A 176 36.24 -19.75 -30.75
C SER A 176 36.04 -20.83 -31.80
N LYS A 177 36.97 -20.95 -32.75
CA LYS A 177 36.97 -22.01 -33.77
C LYS A 177 37.19 -23.39 -33.15
N ASP A 178 38.13 -23.52 -32.22
CA ASP A 178 38.33 -24.77 -31.46
C ASP A 178 37.10 -25.10 -30.57
N MET A 179 36.38 -24.08 -30.09
CA MET A 179 35.23 -24.21 -29.19
C MET A 179 33.87 -24.25 -29.89
N GLU A 180 33.84 -24.38 -31.23
CA GLU A 180 32.64 -24.27 -32.06
C GLU A 180 31.51 -25.21 -31.61
N LEU A 181 31.84 -26.45 -31.22
CA LEU A 181 30.86 -27.42 -30.69
C LEU A 181 30.10 -26.87 -29.48
N TYR A 182 30.79 -26.21 -28.55
CA TYR A 182 30.16 -25.60 -27.37
C TYR A 182 29.31 -24.37 -27.74
N ILE A 183 29.79 -23.55 -28.67
CA ILE A 183 29.05 -22.37 -29.16
C ILE A 183 27.74 -22.82 -29.82
N ASN A 184 27.80 -23.86 -30.68
CA ASN A 184 26.63 -24.44 -31.33
C ASN A 184 25.62 -25.02 -30.32
N TRP A 185 26.11 -25.71 -29.29
CA TRP A 185 25.24 -26.15 -28.19
C TRP A 185 24.58 -24.97 -27.47
N ALA A 186 25.34 -23.90 -27.19
CA ALA A 186 24.84 -22.74 -26.50
C ALA A 186 23.76 -22.01 -27.30
N GLU A 187 23.97 -21.79 -28.59
CA GLU A 187 22.97 -21.18 -29.49
C GLU A 187 21.72 -22.06 -29.62
N ASN A 188 21.87 -23.38 -29.77
CA ASN A 188 20.73 -24.30 -29.78
C ASN A 188 19.94 -24.28 -28.46
N TYR A 189 20.64 -24.21 -27.33
CA TYR A 189 20.03 -24.05 -26.01
C TYR A 189 19.25 -22.74 -25.90
N ILE A 190 19.82 -21.64 -26.42
CA ILE A 190 19.19 -20.32 -26.40
C ILE A 190 17.96 -20.30 -27.30
N SER A 191 18.04 -20.84 -28.52
CA SER A 191 16.92 -20.91 -29.46
C SER A 191 15.76 -21.72 -28.86
N SER A 192 16.04 -22.96 -28.42
CA SER A 192 15.07 -23.83 -27.76
C SER A 192 14.39 -23.14 -26.57
N LYS A 193 15.17 -22.45 -25.73
CA LYS A 193 14.64 -21.76 -24.55
C LYS A 193 13.84 -20.51 -24.93
N THR A 194 14.26 -19.78 -25.96
CA THR A 194 13.54 -18.63 -26.50
C THR A 194 12.18 -19.06 -27.05
N LYS A 195 12.14 -20.16 -27.81
CA LYS A 195 10.90 -20.77 -28.32
C LYS A 195 9.93 -21.15 -27.19
N LEU A 196 10.44 -21.78 -26.13
CA LEU A 196 9.64 -22.12 -24.95
C LEU A 196 9.08 -20.88 -24.22
N ILE A 197 9.90 -19.84 -24.07
CA ILE A 197 9.49 -18.58 -23.43
C ILE A 197 8.43 -17.87 -24.28
N LYS A 198 8.65 -17.75 -25.59
CA LYS A 198 7.67 -17.18 -26.53
C LYS A 198 6.35 -17.94 -26.48
N LYS A 199 6.39 -19.27 -26.49
CA LYS A 199 5.20 -20.12 -26.32
C LYS A 199 4.51 -19.86 -24.98
N SER A 200 5.27 -19.71 -23.89
CA SER A 200 4.72 -19.35 -22.58
C SER A 200 4.08 -17.97 -22.55
N ILE A 201 4.63 -16.99 -23.28
CA ILE A 201 4.07 -15.63 -23.38
C ILE A 201 2.79 -15.67 -24.19
N ARG A 202 2.79 -16.29 -25.38
CA ARG A 202 1.58 -16.43 -26.21
C ARG A 202 0.46 -17.16 -25.48
N ASN A 203 0.78 -18.22 -24.74
CA ASN A 203 -0.21 -18.97 -23.94
C ASN A 203 -0.73 -18.21 -22.72
N ASN A 204 -0.09 -17.08 -22.36
CA ASN A 204 -0.54 -16.22 -21.27
C ASN A 204 -1.68 -15.30 -21.73
N ARG A 205 -2.84 -15.91 -22.00
CA ARG A 205 -4.07 -15.22 -22.39
C ARG A 205 -5.01 -15.00 -21.22
N ILE A 206 -5.89 -14.00 -21.34
CA ILE A 206 -7.03 -13.83 -20.46
C ILE A 206 -8.03 -14.94 -20.80
N GLN A 207 -8.48 -15.67 -19.78
CA GLN A 207 -9.47 -16.73 -20.01
C GLN A 207 -10.80 -16.08 -20.41
N SER A 208 -11.29 -16.46 -21.59
CA SER A 208 -12.63 -16.11 -22.09
C SER A 208 -13.54 -17.33 -22.00
N THR A 209 -14.85 -17.09 -22.14
CA THR A 209 -15.90 -18.10 -22.33
C THR A 209 -15.61 -19.04 -23.49
N GLU A 210 -14.92 -18.56 -24.52
CA GLU A 210 -14.52 -19.34 -25.70
C GLU A 210 -13.35 -20.31 -25.43
N SER A 211 -12.60 -20.13 -24.34
CA SER A 211 -11.45 -21.00 -24.05
C SER A 211 -11.90 -22.40 -23.59
N ARG A 212 -11.11 -23.46 -23.85
CA ARG A 212 -11.46 -24.83 -23.40
C ARG A 212 -11.69 -24.93 -21.88
N SER A 213 -10.83 -24.28 -21.08
CA SER A 213 -11.03 -24.17 -19.62
C SER A 213 -12.24 -23.29 -19.31
N GLY A 214 -12.49 -22.29 -20.15
CA GLY A 214 -13.70 -21.46 -20.20
C GLY A 214 -14.96 -22.32 -20.16
N GLN A 215 -15.18 -23.01 -21.26
CA GLN A 215 -16.31 -23.90 -21.51
C GLN A 215 -16.45 -25.01 -20.47
N LEU A 216 -15.34 -25.59 -19.99
CA LEU A 216 -15.37 -26.60 -18.94
C LEU A 216 -15.95 -26.07 -17.63
N MET A 217 -15.47 -24.90 -17.17
CA MET A 217 -15.99 -24.32 -15.93
C MET A 217 -17.44 -23.85 -16.09
N ASP A 218 -17.85 -23.38 -17.27
CA ASP A 218 -19.26 -23.08 -17.55
C ASP A 218 -20.13 -24.33 -17.54
N ARG A 219 -19.62 -25.46 -18.04
CA ARG A 219 -20.31 -26.74 -17.98
C ARG A 219 -20.51 -27.17 -16.53
N TYR A 220 -19.43 -27.14 -15.72
CA TYR A 220 -19.53 -27.43 -14.29
C TYR A 220 -20.52 -26.51 -13.58
N MET A 221 -20.51 -25.22 -13.90
CA MET A 221 -21.47 -24.29 -13.32
C MET A 221 -22.91 -24.62 -13.71
N LYS A 222 -23.17 -24.92 -14.99
CA LYS A 222 -24.49 -25.36 -15.45
C LYS A 222 -24.94 -26.65 -14.76
N ASP A 223 -24.04 -27.61 -14.57
CA ASP A 223 -24.37 -28.88 -13.90
C ASP A 223 -24.75 -28.67 -12.43
N ILE A 224 -24.06 -27.75 -11.76
CA ILE A 224 -24.37 -27.33 -10.38
C ILE A 224 -25.75 -26.66 -10.32
N LEU A 225 -26.03 -25.73 -11.24
CA LEU A 225 -27.30 -24.97 -11.27
C LEU A 225 -28.50 -25.86 -11.65
N ASN A 226 -28.36 -26.71 -12.67
CA ASN A 226 -29.51 -27.37 -13.30
C ASN A 226 -29.99 -28.66 -12.62
N LYS A 227 -29.19 -29.29 -11.75
CA LYS A 227 -29.49 -30.68 -11.33
C LYS A 227 -29.29 -31.04 -9.87
N ASN A 228 -28.88 -30.11 -8.98
CA ASN A 228 -28.38 -30.47 -7.65
C ASN A 228 -27.37 -31.64 -7.68
N LYS A 229 -26.71 -31.89 -8.82
CA LYS A 229 -25.75 -32.98 -8.94
C LYS A 229 -24.50 -32.53 -8.20
N PRO A 230 -24.03 -33.29 -7.19
CA PRO A 230 -22.77 -32.97 -6.55
C PRO A 230 -21.68 -32.97 -7.62
N PHE A 231 -20.83 -31.97 -7.56
CA PHE A 231 -19.63 -31.84 -8.35
C PHE A 231 -18.72 -32.99 -7.92
N ASP A 232 -18.73 -34.04 -8.73
CA ASP A 232 -18.05 -35.27 -8.44
C ASP A 232 -16.90 -35.51 -9.42
N ILE A 233 -15.69 -35.49 -8.87
CA ILE A 233 -14.46 -35.76 -9.60
C ILE A 233 -14.12 -37.25 -9.63
N GLN A 234 -14.91 -38.12 -8.99
CA GLN A 234 -14.62 -39.55 -8.87
C GLN A 234 -14.51 -40.21 -10.25
N SER A 235 -15.47 -39.96 -11.13
CA SER A 235 -15.44 -40.48 -12.50
C SER A 235 -14.21 -40.01 -13.30
N VAL A 236 -13.75 -38.77 -13.06
CA VAL A 236 -12.54 -38.22 -13.70
C VAL A 236 -11.28 -38.83 -13.09
N SER A 237 -11.29 -39.07 -11.78
CA SER A 237 -10.20 -39.70 -11.02
C SER A 237 -9.97 -41.15 -11.46
N GLU A 238 -11.04 -41.89 -11.71
CA GLU A 238 -11.01 -43.26 -12.24
C GLU A 238 -10.44 -43.28 -13.66
N LYS A 239 -10.96 -42.41 -14.55
CA LYS A 239 -10.40 -42.24 -15.91
C LYS A 239 -8.94 -41.82 -15.90
N TYR A 240 -8.52 -41.02 -14.92
CA TYR A 240 -7.13 -40.60 -14.73
C TYR A 240 -6.23 -41.70 -14.14
N GLN A 241 -6.82 -42.82 -13.68
CA GLN A 241 -6.13 -43.92 -13.00
C GLN A 241 -5.36 -43.43 -11.75
N LEU A 242 -5.99 -42.59 -10.93
CA LEU A 242 -5.34 -41.95 -9.78
C LEU A 242 -4.82 -42.96 -8.73
N GLU A 243 -5.49 -44.09 -8.54
CA GLU A 243 -5.04 -45.16 -7.63
C GLU A 243 -3.69 -45.75 -8.06
N LYS A 244 -3.53 -45.99 -9.36
CA LYS A 244 -2.27 -46.48 -9.95
C LYS A 244 -1.16 -45.46 -9.74
N LEU A 245 -1.43 -44.18 -10.03
CA LEU A 245 -0.46 -43.11 -9.82
C LEU A 245 -0.06 -42.97 -8.34
N THR A 246 -1.03 -42.93 -7.43
CA THR A 246 -0.76 -42.75 -5.99
C THR A 246 0.04 -43.91 -5.42
N SER A 247 -0.24 -45.14 -5.84
CA SER A 247 0.55 -46.32 -5.48
C SER A 247 2.00 -46.20 -5.95
N ALA A 248 2.21 -45.80 -7.20
CA ALA A 248 3.55 -45.58 -7.75
C ALA A 248 4.31 -44.43 -7.05
N LEU A 249 3.62 -43.33 -6.74
CA LEU A 249 4.19 -42.21 -5.99
C LEU A 249 4.58 -42.61 -4.56
N LYS A 250 3.74 -43.37 -3.87
CA LYS A 250 4.02 -43.88 -2.51
C LYS A 250 5.21 -44.84 -2.51
N ALA A 251 5.31 -45.74 -3.49
CA ALA A 251 6.47 -46.62 -3.65
C ALA A 251 7.75 -45.79 -3.88
N THR A 252 7.70 -44.83 -4.81
CA THR A 252 8.81 -43.91 -5.10
C THR A 252 9.25 -43.14 -3.84
N PHE A 253 8.30 -42.68 -3.03
CA PHE A 253 8.58 -41.95 -1.78
C PHE A 253 9.29 -42.83 -0.75
N LYS A 254 8.85 -44.09 -0.59
CA LYS A 254 9.42 -45.04 0.37
C LYS A 254 10.83 -45.53 -0.03
N GLU A 255 11.08 -45.72 -1.31
CA GLU A 255 12.38 -46.20 -1.83
C GLU A 255 13.48 -45.12 -1.77
N ALA A 256 13.11 -43.85 -1.88
CA ALA A 256 14.06 -42.76 -1.96
C ALA A 256 14.64 -42.38 -0.57
N LYS A 257 15.69 -43.09 -0.13
CA LYS A 257 16.35 -42.89 1.18
C LYS A 257 17.37 -41.73 1.25
N LYS A 258 17.48 -40.86 0.23
CA LYS A 258 18.47 -39.77 0.20
C LYS A 258 17.78 -38.43 -0.04
N ASN A 259 18.05 -37.46 0.85
CA ASN A 259 17.74 -36.01 0.77
C ASN A 259 16.46 -35.62 0.01
N ASP A 260 15.50 -35.00 0.71
CA ASP A 260 14.34 -34.21 0.25
C ASP A 260 14.28 -33.84 -1.25
N LYS A 261 15.37 -33.27 -1.80
CA LYS A 261 15.43 -32.86 -3.20
C LYS A 261 15.36 -34.02 -4.20
N GLU A 262 16.06 -35.13 -3.93
CA GLU A 262 16.08 -36.30 -4.81
C GLU A 262 14.72 -37.00 -4.82
N ILE A 263 14.08 -37.12 -3.65
CA ILE A 263 12.70 -37.60 -3.48
C ILE A 263 11.77 -36.79 -4.40
N ASN A 264 11.80 -35.45 -4.29
CA ASN A 264 10.93 -34.57 -5.08
C ASN A 264 11.19 -34.69 -6.60
N TYR A 265 12.43 -34.92 -7.02
CA TYR A 265 12.75 -35.19 -8.43
C TYR A 265 12.16 -36.52 -8.90
N LYS A 266 12.35 -37.60 -8.14
CA LYS A 266 11.82 -38.92 -8.49
C LYS A 266 10.29 -38.91 -8.54
N LEU A 267 9.63 -38.30 -7.57
CA LEU A 267 8.17 -38.12 -7.59
C LEU A 267 7.68 -37.40 -8.85
N LYS A 268 8.39 -36.34 -9.27
CA LYS A 268 8.05 -35.64 -10.52
C LYS A 268 8.27 -36.54 -11.74
N SER A 269 9.34 -37.31 -11.78
CA SER A 269 9.57 -38.28 -12.85
C SER A 269 8.47 -39.34 -12.92
N THR A 270 8.02 -39.85 -11.76
CA THR A 270 6.90 -40.80 -11.67
C THR A 270 5.61 -40.19 -12.23
N LEU A 271 5.28 -38.94 -11.88
CA LEU A 271 4.14 -38.22 -12.46
C LEU A 271 4.29 -38.06 -13.98
N GLN A 272 5.47 -37.66 -14.47
CA GLN A 272 5.71 -37.49 -15.90
C GLN A 272 5.60 -38.80 -16.69
N ASN A 273 5.98 -39.93 -16.10
CA ASN A 273 5.81 -41.23 -16.71
C ASN A 273 4.33 -41.62 -16.81
N HIS A 274 3.55 -41.37 -15.75
CA HIS A 274 2.09 -41.53 -15.79
C HIS A 274 1.46 -40.69 -16.91
N GLU A 275 1.80 -39.41 -16.97
CA GLU A 275 1.29 -38.48 -17.98
C GLU A 275 1.62 -38.89 -19.42
N ARG A 276 2.74 -39.58 -19.64
CA ARG A 276 3.09 -40.11 -20.97
C ARG A 276 2.21 -41.28 -21.37
N GLN A 277 1.80 -42.12 -20.42
CA GLN A 277 0.91 -43.26 -20.70
C GLN A 277 -0.48 -42.80 -21.15
N ILE A 278 -0.94 -41.66 -20.65
CA ILE A 278 -2.28 -41.12 -20.90
C ILE A 278 -2.29 -39.86 -21.79
N ILE A 279 -1.23 -39.63 -22.56
CA ILE A 279 -1.01 -38.33 -23.21
C ILE A 279 -2.04 -37.97 -24.28
N GLU A 280 -2.52 -38.96 -25.05
CA GLU A 280 -3.54 -38.73 -26.09
C GLU A 280 -4.90 -38.41 -25.47
N GLU A 281 -5.29 -39.14 -24.42
CA GLU A 281 -6.52 -38.88 -23.66
C GLU A 281 -6.50 -37.48 -23.03
N LEU A 282 -5.33 -37.03 -22.53
CA LEU A 282 -5.16 -35.67 -22.01
C LEU A 282 -5.27 -34.58 -23.09
N LYS A 283 -4.99 -34.86 -24.37
CA LYS A 283 -5.15 -33.87 -25.44
C LYS A 283 -6.60 -33.73 -25.87
N GLU A 284 -7.32 -34.85 -25.92
CA GLU A 284 -8.70 -34.94 -26.37
C GLU A 284 -9.69 -34.50 -25.29
N ASN A 285 -9.47 -34.93 -24.05
CA ASN A 285 -10.37 -34.68 -22.93
C ASN A 285 -9.93 -33.46 -22.10
N SER A 286 -10.63 -32.34 -22.28
CA SER A 286 -10.36 -31.08 -21.58
C SER A 286 -10.53 -31.16 -20.06
N GLU A 287 -11.46 -31.99 -19.59
CA GLU A 287 -11.73 -32.24 -18.18
C GLU A 287 -10.58 -33.02 -17.53
N LEU A 288 -10.18 -34.13 -18.15
CA LEU A 288 -9.05 -34.95 -17.70
C LEU A 288 -7.75 -34.14 -17.67
N ASN A 289 -7.53 -33.30 -18.69
CA ASN A 289 -6.37 -32.40 -18.72
C ASN A 289 -6.40 -31.37 -17.60
N GLN A 290 -7.57 -30.80 -17.29
CA GLN A 290 -7.70 -29.85 -16.20
C GLN A 290 -7.43 -30.52 -14.85
N PHE A 291 -7.88 -31.77 -14.67
CA PHE A 291 -7.58 -32.58 -13.49
C PHE A 291 -6.07 -32.83 -13.36
N ASN A 292 -5.40 -33.22 -14.44
CA ASN A 292 -3.95 -33.39 -14.51
C ASN A 292 -3.17 -32.13 -14.08
N ILE A 293 -3.61 -30.95 -14.54
CA ILE A 293 -3.00 -29.67 -14.17
C ILE A 293 -3.10 -29.42 -12.65
N GLU A 294 -4.22 -29.77 -12.01
CA GLU A 294 -4.38 -29.58 -10.57
C GLU A 294 -3.57 -30.60 -9.75
N ILE A 295 -3.39 -31.82 -10.24
CA ILE A 295 -2.47 -32.82 -9.66
C ILE A 295 -1.02 -32.35 -9.75
N ARG A 296 -0.57 -31.84 -10.91
CA ARG A 296 0.77 -31.24 -11.04
C ARG A 296 1.00 -30.16 -9.98
N LYS A 297 0.05 -29.25 -9.82
CA LYS A 297 0.14 -28.19 -8.80
C LYS A 297 0.13 -28.75 -7.38
N HIS A 298 -0.58 -29.85 -7.13
CA HIS A 298 -0.61 -30.50 -5.82
C HIS A 298 0.78 -30.99 -5.45
N LEU A 299 1.41 -31.76 -6.34
CA LEU A 299 2.78 -32.21 -6.14
C LEU A 299 3.78 -31.05 -6.05
N GLU A 300 3.66 -30.01 -6.87
CA GLU A 300 4.52 -28.82 -6.76
C GLU A 300 4.37 -28.09 -5.42
N THR A 301 3.16 -28.10 -4.84
CA THR A 301 2.89 -27.42 -3.56
C THR A 301 3.57 -28.14 -2.38
N TYR A 302 3.46 -29.46 -2.33
CA TYR A 302 3.92 -30.27 -1.19
C TYR A 302 5.32 -30.85 -1.39
N PHE A 303 5.76 -31.05 -2.62
CA PHE A 303 7.05 -31.65 -2.99
C PHE A 303 7.83 -30.75 -3.99
N PRO A 304 8.15 -29.50 -3.61
CA PRO A 304 8.79 -28.55 -4.52
C PRO A 304 10.24 -28.94 -4.85
N ILE A 305 10.60 -28.92 -6.14
CA ILE A 305 11.98 -29.19 -6.61
C ILE A 305 12.91 -27.98 -6.41
N LYS A 306 12.37 -26.76 -6.47
CA LYS A 306 13.14 -25.54 -6.25
C LYS A 306 13.27 -25.29 -4.75
N LYS A 307 14.45 -24.81 -4.30
CA LYS A 307 14.69 -24.45 -2.89
C LYS A 307 13.62 -23.45 -2.43
N THR A 308 12.70 -23.93 -1.62
CA THR A 308 11.80 -23.13 -0.79
C THR A 308 12.09 -23.49 0.65
N ASN A 309 11.95 -22.55 1.59
CA ASN A 309 12.09 -22.83 3.03
C ASN A 309 10.91 -23.67 3.59
N ARG A 310 10.11 -24.31 2.74
CA ARG A 310 8.97 -25.13 3.16
C ARG A 310 9.48 -26.52 3.52
N LYS A 311 9.00 -27.07 4.64
CA LYS A 311 9.19 -28.49 4.98
C LYS A 311 8.62 -29.34 3.85
N VAL A 312 9.32 -30.41 3.49
CA VAL A 312 8.82 -31.40 2.51
C VAL A 312 7.53 -32.02 3.02
N GLY A 313 6.59 -32.23 2.11
CA GLY A 313 5.31 -32.87 2.38
C GLY A 313 5.49 -34.27 2.94
N ASP A 314 4.57 -34.64 3.82
CA ASP A 314 4.44 -36.00 4.37
C ASP A 314 3.82 -36.94 3.33
N ILE A 315 4.04 -38.26 3.46
CA ILE A 315 3.43 -39.32 2.65
C ILE A 315 1.91 -39.23 2.63
N ARG A 316 1.29 -38.69 3.70
CA ARG A 316 -0.15 -38.39 3.76
C ARG A 316 -0.65 -37.50 2.62
N ASN A 317 0.21 -36.64 2.07
CA ASN A 317 -0.14 -35.80 0.91
C ASN A 317 -0.16 -36.58 -0.43
N LEU A 318 0.23 -37.86 -0.42
CA LEU A 318 0.15 -38.76 -1.57
C LEU A 318 -1.04 -39.72 -1.47
N GLU A 319 -1.84 -39.64 -0.40
CA GLU A 319 -3.06 -40.44 -0.27
C GLU A 319 -4.14 -39.95 -1.22
N ILE A 320 -4.85 -40.91 -1.83
CA ILE A 320 -5.86 -40.63 -2.86
C ILE A 320 -6.95 -39.68 -2.34
N GLY A 321 -7.47 -39.94 -1.14
CA GLY A 321 -8.52 -39.13 -0.53
C GLY A 321 -8.11 -37.67 -0.31
N GLU A 322 -6.86 -37.41 0.09
CA GLU A 322 -6.39 -36.03 0.27
C GLU A 322 -6.10 -35.33 -1.06
N ILE A 323 -5.56 -36.04 -2.06
CA ILE A 323 -5.40 -35.47 -3.40
C ILE A 323 -6.76 -35.09 -3.97
N GLN A 324 -7.73 -35.99 -3.92
CA GLN A 324 -9.08 -35.74 -4.41
C GLN A 324 -9.73 -34.55 -3.70
N LYS A 325 -9.68 -34.51 -2.36
CA LYS A 325 -10.23 -33.40 -1.57
C LYS A 325 -9.60 -32.05 -1.94
N ILE A 326 -8.27 -31.99 -2.07
CA ILE A 326 -7.56 -30.75 -2.42
C ILE A 326 -7.84 -30.33 -3.86
N VAL A 327 -7.84 -31.28 -4.81
CA VAL A 327 -8.14 -31.01 -6.22
C VAL A 327 -9.59 -30.54 -6.38
N ASN A 328 -10.54 -31.19 -5.71
CA ASN A 328 -11.94 -30.80 -5.70
C ASN A 328 -12.10 -29.34 -5.22
N HIS A 329 -11.53 -29.00 -4.05
CA HIS A 329 -11.58 -27.64 -3.53
C HIS A 329 -10.91 -26.61 -4.46
N ARG A 330 -9.84 -26.97 -5.16
CA ARG A 330 -9.20 -26.09 -6.17
C ARG A 330 -10.09 -25.87 -7.39
N LEU A 331 -10.78 -26.90 -7.87
CA LEU A 331 -11.70 -26.78 -9.00
C LEU A 331 -12.93 -25.96 -8.63
N LYS A 332 -13.54 -26.20 -7.45
CA LYS A 332 -14.60 -25.34 -6.91
C LYS A 332 -14.17 -23.87 -6.82
N ASN A 333 -12.99 -23.60 -6.25
CA ASN A 333 -12.44 -22.25 -6.18
C ASN A 333 -12.22 -21.63 -7.57
N LYS A 334 -11.89 -22.40 -8.61
CA LYS A 334 -11.79 -21.88 -9.98
C LYS A 334 -13.14 -21.48 -10.54
N ILE A 335 -14.20 -22.24 -10.26
CA ILE A 335 -15.57 -21.90 -10.65
C ILE A 335 -15.97 -20.59 -9.95
N VAL A 336 -15.74 -20.47 -8.64
CA VAL A 336 -15.96 -19.25 -7.86
C VAL A 336 -15.23 -18.05 -8.46
N GLN A 337 -13.94 -18.19 -8.74
CA GLN A 337 -13.14 -17.09 -9.30
C GLN A 337 -13.63 -16.68 -10.69
N ARG A 338 -14.15 -17.64 -11.48
CA ARG A 338 -14.78 -17.35 -12.76
C ARG A 338 -16.07 -16.55 -12.58
N ILE A 339 -16.98 -17.00 -11.70
CA ILE A 339 -18.24 -16.30 -11.39
C ILE A 339 -17.95 -14.84 -11.00
N LEU A 340 -16.98 -14.63 -10.11
CA LEU A 340 -16.57 -13.30 -9.68
C LEU A 340 -15.97 -12.48 -10.83
N GLN A 341 -15.17 -13.10 -11.71
CA GLN A 341 -14.58 -12.42 -12.85
C GLN A 341 -15.65 -11.99 -13.86
N GLU A 342 -16.59 -12.87 -14.22
CA GLU A 342 -17.64 -12.56 -15.18
C GLU A 342 -18.63 -11.53 -14.61
N GLY A 343 -19.06 -11.69 -13.35
CA GLY A 343 -19.89 -10.71 -12.67
C GLY A 343 -19.23 -9.34 -12.57
N LYS A 344 -17.91 -9.29 -12.37
CA LYS A 344 -17.12 -8.06 -12.43
C LYS A 344 -17.15 -7.43 -13.82
N LEU A 345 -16.89 -8.21 -14.87
CA LEU A 345 -16.87 -7.69 -16.25
C LEU A 345 -18.24 -7.13 -16.65
N ALA A 346 -19.31 -7.82 -16.30
CA ALA A 346 -20.68 -7.37 -16.52
C ALA A 346 -20.97 -6.05 -15.77
N SER A 347 -20.58 -5.94 -14.50
CA SER A 347 -20.80 -4.73 -13.70
C SER A 347 -20.02 -3.50 -14.19
N TYR A 348 -18.97 -3.70 -15.00
CA TYR A 348 -18.20 -2.62 -15.62
C TYR A 348 -18.55 -2.42 -17.11
N GLU A 349 -19.60 -3.09 -17.60
CA GLU A 349 -20.11 -2.97 -18.98
C GLU A 349 -19.00 -3.21 -20.02
N ILE A 350 -18.14 -4.20 -19.77
CA ILE A 350 -17.07 -4.55 -20.70
C ILE A 350 -17.59 -5.61 -21.66
N GLU A 351 -18.21 -5.15 -22.74
CA GLU A 351 -18.77 -6.01 -23.80
C GLU A 351 -17.73 -6.43 -24.86
N SER A 352 -16.62 -5.70 -24.99
CA SER A 352 -15.57 -5.92 -26.00
C SER A 352 -14.30 -6.58 -25.43
N THR A 353 -13.37 -6.99 -26.32
CA THR A 353 -12.17 -7.79 -26.00
C THR A 353 -11.45 -7.33 -24.73
N VAL A 354 -11.67 -8.08 -23.64
CA VAL A 354 -11.00 -7.89 -22.36
C VAL A 354 -9.48 -8.00 -22.57
N ASN A 355 -8.76 -6.96 -22.17
CA ASN A 355 -7.32 -6.90 -22.26
C ASN A 355 -6.70 -6.44 -20.94
N SER A 356 -5.37 -6.43 -20.87
CA SER A 356 -4.66 -6.07 -19.65
C SER A 356 -4.90 -4.62 -19.21
N ASN A 357 -5.15 -3.70 -20.14
CA ASN A 357 -5.41 -2.30 -19.81
C ASN A 357 -6.81 -2.12 -19.22
N SER A 358 -7.83 -2.78 -19.78
CA SER A 358 -9.18 -2.71 -19.22
C SER A 358 -9.21 -3.27 -17.80
N LEU A 359 -8.56 -4.42 -17.56
CA LEU A 359 -8.41 -5.00 -16.22
C LEU A 359 -7.59 -4.11 -15.28
N GLN A 360 -6.55 -3.43 -15.78
CA GLN A 360 -5.75 -2.50 -14.99
C GLN A 360 -6.55 -1.25 -14.62
N LYS A 361 -7.35 -0.70 -15.54
CA LYS A 361 -8.23 0.44 -15.28
C LYS A 361 -9.27 0.11 -14.22
N ILE A 362 -10.01 -1.00 -14.36
CA ILE A 362 -10.94 -1.49 -13.33
C ILE A 362 -10.24 -1.57 -11.98
N LYS A 363 -9.05 -2.17 -11.93
CA LYS A 363 -8.32 -2.33 -10.69
C LYS A 363 -7.90 -1.01 -10.05
N ILE A 364 -7.48 -0.03 -10.84
CA ILE A 364 -7.10 1.30 -10.35
C ILE A 364 -8.34 2.01 -9.80
N GLU A 365 -9.46 1.96 -10.53
CA GLU A 365 -10.75 2.52 -10.10
C GLU A 365 -11.28 1.86 -8.82
N GLU A 366 -11.31 0.52 -8.75
CA GLU A 366 -11.69 -0.23 -7.55
C GLU A 366 -10.77 0.14 -6.37
N ALA A 367 -9.46 0.14 -6.58
CA ALA A 367 -8.50 0.45 -5.52
C ALA A 367 -8.69 1.87 -4.98
N PHE A 368 -8.98 2.84 -5.85
CA PHE A 368 -9.26 4.21 -5.48
C PHE A 368 -10.58 4.33 -4.70
N ALA A 369 -11.67 3.77 -5.22
CA ALA A 369 -12.97 3.82 -4.55
C ALA A 369 -12.93 3.17 -3.16
N LEU A 370 -12.23 2.04 -3.02
CA LEU A 370 -12.06 1.36 -1.73
C LEU A 370 -11.30 2.21 -0.69
N LYS A 371 -10.56 3.26 -1.09
CA LYS A 371 -9.93 4.19 -0.13
C LYS A 371 -10.92 5.08 0.58
N PHE A 372 -12.04 5.41 -0.05
CA PHE A 372 -13.09 6.21 0.57
C PHE A 372 -13.86 5.45 1.66
N ILE A 373 -13.80 4.11 1.69
CA ILE A 373 -14.48 3.31 2.72
C ILE A 373 -14.05 3.75 4.11
N ASN A 374 -12.73 3.82 4.33
CA ASN A 374 -12.18 4.20 5.63
C ASN A 374 -12.71 5.57 6.08
N ALA A 375 -12.74 6.52 5.15
CA ALA A 375 -13.24 7.87 5.40
C ALA A 375 -14.75 7.88 5.66
N CYS A 376 -15.57 7.22 4.84
CA CYS A 376 -17.03 7.14 5.05
C CYS A 376 -17.37 6.53 6.39
N LEU A 377 -16.64 5.49 6.78
CA LEU A 377 -16.82 4.79 8.04
C LEU A 377 -16.41 5.65 9.23
N PHE A 378 -15.27 6.34 9.12
CA PHE A 378 -14.82 7.28 10.14
C PHE A 378 -15.81 8.44 10.31
N ALA A 379 -16.26 9.03 9.21
CA ALA A 379 -17.29 10.08 9.22
C ALA A 379 -18.62 9.57 9.79
N SER A 380 -19.03 8.34 9.45
CA SER A 380 -20.23 7.70 10.01
C SER A 380 -20.13 7.48 11.52
N ASN A 381 -18.94 7.13 12.02
CA ASN A 381 -18.71 6.99 13.46
C ASN A 381 -18.83 8.35 14.18
N ASN A 382 -18.29 9.41 13.58
CA ASN A 382 -18.37 10.76 14.16
C ASN A 382 -19.80 11.30 14.13
N LEU A 383 -20.56 11.03 13.06
CA LEU A 383 -22.00 11.30 13.01
C LEU A 383 -22.75 10.53 14.12
N ARG A 384 -22.43 9.25 14.35
CA ARG A 384 -23.01 8.48 15.47
C ARG A 384 -22.68 9.13 16.81
N ASN A 385 -21.42 9.54 17.01
CA ASN A 385 -20.97 10.15 18.26
C ASN A 385 -21.70 11.48 18.57
N MET A 386 -22.07 12.23 17.53
CA MET A 386 -22.91 13.42 17.66
C MET A 386 -24.37 13.08 17.98
N VAL A 387 -25.00 12.24 17.16
CA VAL A 387 -26.46 12.02 17.20
C VAL A 387 -26.87 11.04 18.29
N TYR A 388 -26.29 9.83 18.31
CA TYR A 388 -26.65 8.79 19.27
C TYR A 388 -25.47 7.83 19.50
N PRO A 389 -24.55 8.16 20.44
CA PRO A 389 -23.30 7.41 20.67
C PRO A 389 -23.48 5.92 20.96
N VAL A 390 -24.58 5.56 21.62
CA VAL A 390 -24.90 4.19 22.05
C VAL A 390 -25.75 3.43 21.00
N CYS A 391 -25.92 3.99 19.80
CA CYS A 391 -26.60 3.32 18.70
C CYS A 391 -25.90 1.99 18.38
N LYS A 392 -26.60 0.87 18.56
CA LYS A 392 -26.08 -0.48 18.29
C LYS A 392 -26.12 -0.87 16.82
N LYS A 393 -26.80 -0.10 15.99
CA LYS A 393 -27.04 -0.40 14.58
C LYS A 393 -26.39 0.64 13.69
N ASP A 394 -26.40 0.36 12.40
CA ASP A 394 -25.87 1.25 11.38
C ASP A 394 -26.62 2.59 11.35
N ILE A 395 -25.94 3.64 11.79
CA ILE A 395 -26.50 5.00 11.85
C ILE A 395 -26.83 5.56 10.47
N LEU A 396 -26.26 5.03 9.38
CA LEU A 396 -26.59 5.48 8.03
C LEU A 396 -27.91 4.87 7.51
N MET A 397 -28.47 3.84 8.16
CA MET A 397 -29.78 3.32 7.79
C MET A 397 -30.88 4.32 8.12
N ILE A 398 -31.71 4.67 7.12
CA ILE A 398 -32.71 5.74 7.23
C ILE A 398 -33.68 5.57 8.40
N GLY A 399 -34.08 4.33 8.70
CA GLY A 399 -34.99 4.03 9.80
C GLY A 399 -34.34 4.16 11.17
N GLU A 400 -33.11 3.64 11.31
CA GLU A 400 -32.35 3.73 12.57
C GLU A 400 -31.93 5.18 12.85
N PHE A 401 -31.54 5.93 11.81
CA PHE A 401 -31.24 7.35 11.92
C PHE A 401 -32.44 8.16 12.39
N LYS A 402 -33.62 7.96 11.79
CA LYS A 402 -34.86 8.61 12.23
C LYS A 402 -35.16 8.32 13.70
N ASN A 403 -34.98 7.07 14.14
CA ASN A 403 -35.24 6.68 15.52
C ASN A 403 -34.22 7.27 16.50
N SER A 404 -32.99 7.53 16.06
CA SER A 404 -31.92 8.07 16.91
C SER A 404 -32.22 9.47 17.44
N PHE A 405 -33.06 10.26 16.76
CA PHE A 405 -33.48 11.57 17.25
C PHE A 405 -34.34 11.54 18.52
N LYS A 406 -34.95 10.39 18.86
CA LYS A 406 -35.68 10.26 20.14
C LYS A 406 -34.75 10.28 21.35
N GLU A 407 -33.48 9.96 21.13
CA GLU A 407 -32.46 9.79 22.16
C GLU A 407 -31.40 10.90 22.12
N ILE A 408 -31.58 11.90 21.25
CA ILE A 408 -30.59 12.95 21.04
C ILE A 408 -30.49 13.86 22.27
N LYS A 409 -29.27 14.12 22.71
CA LYS A 409 -29.00 15.08 23.80
C LYS A 409 -28.53 16.38 23.19
N HIS A 410 -29.42 17.36 23.01
CA HIS A 410 -29.12 18.62 22.29
C HIS A 410 -27.83 19.30 22.77
N LYS A 411 -27.63 19.47 24.08
CA LYS A 411 -26.40 20.06 24.63
C LYS A 411 -25.13 19.30 24.21
N LYS A 412 -25.19 17.96 24.24
CA LYS A 412 -24.06 17.11 23.80
C LYS A 412 -23.85 17.21 22.30
N PHE A 413 -24.92 17.27 21.51
CA PHE A 413 -24.83 17.44 20.06
C PHE A 413 -24.15 18.77 19.72
N ILE A 414 -24.61 19.89 20.28
CA ILE A 414 -24.05 21.22 20.04
C ILE A 414 -22.57 21.26 20.41
N ARG A 415 -22.20 20.67 21.57
CA ARG A 415 -20.80 20.56 22.00
C ARG A 415 -19.94 19.72 21.06
N GLN A 416 -20.49 18.65 20.48
CA GLN A 416 -19.75 17.84 19.50
C GLN A 416 -19.69 18.53 18.14
N TRP A 417 -20.75 19.25 17.75
CA TRP A 417 -20.82 20.04 16.53
C TRP A 417 -19.72 21.10 16.49
N SER A 418 -19.53 21.85 17.58
CA SER A 418 -18.50 22.90 17.66
C SER A 418 -17.07 22.37 17.51
N GLN A 419 -16.83 21.08 17.72
CA GLN A 419 -15.52 20.47 17.46
C GLN A 419 -15.23 20.29 15.97
N PHE A 420 -16.26 20.31 15.12
CA PHE A 420 -16.13 20.14 13.67
C PHE A 420 -16.40 21.44 12.92
N PHE A 421 -17.33 22.26 13.39
CA PHE A 421 -17.79 23.48 12.72
C PHE A 421 -17.58 24.70 13.60
N SER A 422 -17.07 25.79 13.00
CA SER A 422 -16.89 27.06 13.70
C SER A 422 -18.23 27.76 13.96
N GLN A 423 -19.22 27.47 13.13
CA GLN A 423 -20.53 28.11 13.17
C GLN A 423 -21.41 27.49 14.26
N GLU A 424 -22.08 28.35 15.02
CA GLU A 424 -23.06 27.94 16.03
C GLU A 424 -24.30 27.32 15.36
N ILE A 425 -24.85 26.29 15.99
CA ILE A 425 -26.06 25.62 15.53
C ILE A 425 -27.19 25.78 16.55
N THR A 426 -28.39 26.12 16.06
CA THR A 426 -29.58 26.24 16.89
C THR A 426 -30.21 24.86 17.14
N VAL A 427 -31.04 24.74 18.19
CA VAL A 427 -31.73 23.49 18.50
C VAL A 427 -32.67 23.05 17.37
N ASP A 428 -33.34 24.01 16.72
CA ASP A 428 -34.31 23.75 15.66
C ASP A 428 -33.66 23.18 14.39
N ASP A 429 -32.39 23.52 14.16
CA ASP A 429 -31.63 23.10 12.99
C ASP A 429 -30.97 21.71 13.15
N ILE A 430 -30.84 21.21 14.37
CA ILE A 430 -30.10 19.97 14.68
C ILE A 430 -30.59 18.79 13.82
N GLU A 431 -31.90 18.63 13.65
CA GLU A 431 -32.44 17.51 12.88
C GLU A 431 -32.04 17.62 11.40
N LEU A 432 -32.24 18.79 10.80
CA LEU A 432 -31.92 19.05 9.40
C LEU A 432 -30.42 18.90 9.15
N ALA A 433 -29.59 19.47 10.02
CA ALA A 433 -28.14 19.38 9.95
C ALA A 433 -27.66 17.92 10.06
N SER A 434 -28.23 17.16 10.99
CA SER A 434 -27.94 15.73 11.14
C SER A 434 -28.27 14.95 9.86
N TRP A 435 -29.43 15.23 9.23
CA TRP A 435 -29.78 14.61 7.95
C TRP A 435 -28.86 15.02 6.80
N GLY A 436 -28.40 16.28 6.78
CA GLY A 436 -27.39 16.75 5.81
C GLY A 436 -26.06 16.02 5.96
N LEU A 437 -25.54 15.89 7.18
CA LEU A 437 -24.32 15.10 7.45
C LEU A 437 -24.48 13.64 7.00
N ARG A 438 -25.64 13.01 7.29
CA ARG A 438 -25.93 11.67 6.78
C ARG A 438 -25.96 11.64 5.25
N GLY A 439 -26.59 12.64 4.64
CA GLY A 439 -26.70 12.81 3.19
C GLY A 439 -25.35 12.98 2.49
N ALA A 440 -24.35 13.51 3.17
CA ALA A 440 -22.98 13.64 2.66
C ALA A 440 -22.23 12.29 2.67
N ILE A 441 -22.49 11.43 3.66
CA ILE A 441 -21.75 10.18 3.87
C ILE A 441 -22.39 8.98 3.14
N ALA A 442 -23.70 8.81 3.31
CA ALA A 442 -24.38 7.57 2.89
C ALA A 442 -24.30 7.30 1.38
N PRO A 443 -24.44 8.29 0.49
CA PRO A 443 -24.33 8.07 -0.96
C PRO A 443 -22.95 7.56 -1.37
N ILE A 444 -21.87 8.10 -0.80
CA ILE A 444 -20.49 7.63 -1.07
C ILE A 444 -20.36 6.16 -0.68
N ARG A 445 -20.81 5.78 0.53
CA ARG A 445 -20.78 4.37 0.97
C ARG A 445 -21.56 3.46 0.03
N ASN A 446 -22.75 3.88 -0.39
CA ASN A 446 -23.59 3.08 -1.30
C ASN A 446 -22.90 2.90 -2.66
N GLU A 447 -22.33 3.96 -3.23
CA GLU A 447 -21.61 3.89 -4.51
C GLU A 447 -20.35 3.00 -4.42
N ILE A 448 -19.68 2.94 -3.27
CA ILE A 448 -18.57 1.99 -3.06
C ILE A 448 -19.08 0.55 -2.97
N ILE A 449 -20.21 0.30 -2.29
CA ILE A 449 -20.79 -1.05 -2.22
C ILE A 449 -21.20 -1.53 -3.62
N HIS A 450 -21.77 -0.64 -4.42
CA HIS A 450 -22.25 -0.95 -5.77
C HIS A 450 -21.15 -1.02 -6.83
N LEU A 451 -19.97 -0.42 -6.56
CA LEU A 451 -18.71 -0.46 -7.30
C LEU A 451 -18.85 -0.73 -8.82
N LYS A 452 -19.66 0.11 -9.48
CA LYS A 452 -19.81 0.15 -10.94
C LYS A 452 -18.73 1.01 -11.58
N LYS A 453 -18.59 0.89 -12.90
CA LYS A 453 -17.74 1.76 -13.72
C LYS A 453 -17.98 3.23 -13.38
N HIS A 454 -16.90 3.96 -13.06
CA HIS A 454 -16.93 5.39 -12.72
C HIS A 454 -17.85 5.79 -11.54
N SER A 455 -18.20 4.86 -10.65
CA SER A 455 -18.99 5.14 -9.42
C SER A 455 -18.40 6.28 -8.57
N TRP A 456 -17.08 6.40 -8.55
CA TRP A 456 -16.37 7.46 -7.83
C TRP A 456 -16.73 8.89 -8.26
N LYS A 457 -17.25 9.10 -9.49
CA LYS A 457 -17.64 10.44 -9.98
C LYS A 457 -18.71 11.08 -9.10
N LYS A 458 -19.58 10.25 -8.53
CA LYS A 458 -20.68 10.69 -7.66
C LYS A 458 -20.23 11.02 -6.24
N PHE A 459 -18.98 10.76 -5.87
CA PHE A 459 -18.50 11.06 -4.52
C PHE A 459 -18.37 12.56 -4.27
N PHE A 460 -18.07 13.32 -5.32
CA PHE A 460 -17.75 14.75 -5.23
C PHE A 460 -18.91 15.65 -5.63
N ASN A 461 -19.93 15.11 -6.30
CA ASN A 461 -21.09 15.86 -6.75
C ASN A 461 -22.37 15.18 -6.27
N ASN A 462 -22.90 15.69 -5.16
CA ASN A 462 -24.17 15.26 -4.61
C ASN A 462 -24.94 16.47 -4.07
N PRO A 463 -25.74 17.15 -4.92
CA PRO A 463 -26.36 18.42 -4.55
C PRO A 463 -27.54 18.27 -3.58
N THR A 464 -28.06 17.05 -3.39
CA THR A 464 -29.26 16.81 -2.59
C THR A 464 -29.09 15.79 -1.47
N PHE A 465 -29.98 15.86 -0.48
CA PHE A 465 -30.14 14.85 0.55
C PHE A 465 -31.61 14.65 0.92
N LYS A 466 -31.93 13.47 1.45
CA LYS A 466 -33.30 13.06 1.78
C LYS A 466 -33.52 13.06 3.29
N VAL A 467 -34.61 13.70 3.72
CA VAL A 467 -35.09 13.78 5.10
C VAL A 467 -36.37 12.96 5.22
N LYS A 468 -36.47 12.08 6.22
CA LYS A 468 -37.67 11.27 6.46
C LYS A 468 -38.26 11.55 7.83
N LYS A 469 -39.43 12.21 7.87
CA LYS A 469 -40.15 12.57 9.10
C LYS A 469 -41.47 11.83 9.20
N SER A 470 -41.88 11.51 10.42
CA SER A 470 -43.23 10.99 10.68
C SER A 470 -44.20 12.16 10.82
N LYS A 471 -45.25 12.20 9.98
CA LYS A 471 -46.35 13.16 10.04
C LYS A 471 -47.66 12.45 10.29
N ILE A 472 -48.58 13.10 11.01
CA ILE A 472 -49.97 12.63 11.12
C ILE A 472 -50.70 13.10 9.86
N ILE A 473 -51.17 12.15 9.06
CA ILE A 473 -51.97 12.43 7.87
C ILE A 473 -53.25 11.59 8.00
N ASN A 474 -54.40 12.27 8.08
CA ASN A 474 -55.73 11.66 8.26
C ASN A 474 -55.77 10.73 9.50
N GLY A 475 -55.27 11.21 10.64
CA GLY A 475 -55.26 10.45 11.90
C GLY A 475 -54.29 9.26 11.94
N LYS A 476 -53.51 9.00 10.88
CA LYS A 476 -52.51 7.92 10.85
C LYS A 476 -51.11 8.49 10.73
N THR A 477 -50.19 7.99 11.55
CA THR A 477 -48.76 8.32 11.40
C THR A 477 -48.22 7.72 10.11
N LYS A 478 -47.82 8.58 9.18
CA LYS A 478 -47.15 8.20 7.93
C LYS A 478 -45.78 8.83 7.87
N ASP A 479 -44.83 8.10 7.32
CA ASP A 479 -43.52 8.67 7.03
C ASP A 479 -43.56 9.43 5.69
N VAL A 480 -43.19 10.70 5.73
CA VAL A 480 -43.00 11.56 4.55
C VAL A 480 -41.52 11.71 4.31
N THR A 481 -41.09 11.55 3.05
CA THR A 481 -39.71 11.78 2.64
C THR A 481 -39.67 13.06 1.79
N SER A 482 -38.83 14.01 2.19
CA SER A 482 -38.57 15.26 1.49
C SER A 482 -37.13 15.27 1.00
N GLU A 483 -36.89 15.84 -0.17
CA GLU A 483 -35.55 16.03 -0.73
C GLU A 483 -35.18 17.51 -0.63
N PHE A 484 -33.95 17.79 -0.17
CA PHE A 484 -33.43 19.14 0.04
C PHE A 484 -32.16 19.32 -0.78
N LEU A 485 -31.97 20.53 -1.30
CA LEU A 485 -30.72 20.97 -1.91
C LEU A 485 -29.82 21.56 -0.81
N TYR A 486 -28.54 21.21 -0.78
CA TYR A 486 -27.62 21.77 0.22
C TYR A 486 -27.55 23.30 0.17
N LYS A 487 -27.61 23.87 -1.05
CA LYS A 487 -27.61 25.32 -1.27
C LYS A 487 -28.84 26.05 -0.71
N GLU A 488 -29.90 25.34 -0.33
CA GLU A 488 -31.14 25.88 0.23
C GLU A 488 -31.21 25.69 1.75
N THR A 489 -30.08 25.42 2.40
CA THR A 489 -29.98 25.15 3.84
C THR A 489 -28.85 25.95 4.45
N LEU A 490 -28.78 25.96 5.79
CA LEU A 490 -27.68 26.56 6.58
C LEU A 490 -26.27 26.20 6.11
N PHE A 491 -26.11 25.04 5.44
CA PHE A 491 -24.81 24.59 4.97
C PHE A 491 -24.20 25.49 3.89
N LYS A 492 -25.02 26.22 3.12
CA LYS A 492 -24.53 27.19 2.15
C LYS A 492 -23.76 28.29 2.86
N ASP A 493 -24.42 28.93 3.83
CA ASP A 493 -23.85 30.07 4.55
C ASP A 493 -22.62 29.62 5.35
N TYR A 494 -22.66 28.43 5.96
CA TYR A 494 -21.50 27.90 6.68
C TYR A 494 -20.31 27.60 5.75
N PHE A 495 -20.58 27.09 4.55
CA PHE A 495 -19.53 26.79 3.58
C PHE A 495 -18.84 28.06 3.08
N TYR A 496 -19.60 29.06 2.63
CA TYR A 496 -19.02 30.33 2.17
C TYR A 496 -18.38 31.13 3.30
N SER A 497 -18.97 31.14 4.49
CA SER A 497 -18.32 31.72 5.69
C SER A 497 -16.95 31.10 5.97
N GLU A 498 -16.81 29.78 5.81
CA GLU A 498 -15.51 29.13 5.99
C GLU A 498 -14.52 29.47 4.84
N LEU A 499 -14.99 29.60 3.60
CA LEU A 499 -14.18 30.05 2.46
C LEU A 499 -13.66 31.48 2.66
N ASP A 500 -14.53 32.40 3.07
CA ASP A 500 -14.19 33.80 3.30
C ASP A 500 -13.20 33.96 4.47
N SER A 501 -13.22 33.03 5.43
CA SER A 501 -12.29 33.01 6.57
C SER A 501 -10.88 32.51 6.25
N VAL A 502 -10.61 31.98 5.04
CA VAL A 502 -9.31 31.36 4.70
C VAL A 502 -8.11 32.30 4.94
N PRO A 503 -8.13 33.57 4.47
CA PRO A 503 -7.05 34.53 4.77
C PRO A 503 -6.81 34.70 6.27
N GLU A 504 -7.87 34.87 7.05
CA GLU A 504 -7.81 35.06 8.51
C GLU A 504 -7.23 33.82 9.22
N LEU A 505 -7.61 32.60 8.78
CA LEU A 505 -7.04 31.36 9.31
C LEU A 505 -5.53 31.23 9.06
N ILE A 506 -5.03 31.84 7.98
CA ILE A 506 -3.61 31.88 7.67
C ILE A 506 -2.89 32.91 8.56
N ILE A 507 -3.50 34.08 8.82
CA ILE A 507 -2.99 35.07 9.77
C ILE A 507 -2.91 34.49 11.19
N ASN A 508 -3.96 33.79 11.65
CA ASN A 508 -3.97 33.08 12.93
C ASN A 508 -2.85 32.03 13.05
N LYS A 509 -2.48 31.38 11.94
CA LYS A 509 -1.33 30.48 11.88
C LYS A 509 0.01 31.22 11.97
N MET A 510 0.10 32.43 11.45
CA MET A 510 1.28 33.28 11.60
C MET A 510 1.45 33.72 13.05
N GLU A 511 0.36 34.10 13.71
CA GLU A 511 0.35 34.48 15.12
C GLU A 511 0.83 33.33 16.02
N SER A 512 0.23 32.15 15.89
CA SER A 512 0.64 30.95 16.64
C SER A 512 2.07 30.49 16.34
N SER A 513 2.61 30.87 15.18
CA SER A 513 4.00 30.61 14.78
C SER A 513 4.96 31.74 15.17
N LYS A 514 4.48 32.76 15.88
CA LYS A 514 5.25 33.93 16.32
C LYS A 514 5.76 34.82 15.19
N ILE A 515 5.20 34.72 13.99
CA ILE A 515 5.64 35.52 12.83
C ILE A 515 5.28 37.00 13.04
N LEU A 516 4.06 37.29 13.51
CA LEU A 516 3.57 38.66 13.70
C LEU A 516 4.35 39.42 14.79
N ASP A 517 4.96 38.69 15.72
CA ASP A 517 5.80 39.25 16.79
C ASP A 517 7.16 39.73 16.25
N TYR A 518 7.59 39.32 15.05
CA TYR A 518 8.95 39.57 14.52
C TYR A 518 9.01 40.18 13.11
N TYR A 519 7.87 40.33 12.44
CA TYR A 519 7.78 40.88 11.09
C TYR A 519 6.57 41.82 10.99
N SER A 520 6.77 43.01 10.43
CA SER A 520 5.69 44.00 10.29
C SER A 520 4.71 43.63 9.17
N SER A 521 3.51 44.22 9.20
CA SER A 521 2.50 44.05 8.15
C SER A 521 3.07 44.38 6.76
N ASP A 522 3.84 45.46 6.64
CA ASP A 522 4.50 45.86 5.38
C ASP A 522 5.47 44.79 4.86
N GLN A 523 6.26 44.19 5.75
CA GLN A 523 7.18 43.12 5.39
C GLN A 523 6.41 41.89 4.89
N LEU A 524 5.33 41.52 5.57
CA LEU A 524 4.51 40.37 5.21
C LEU A 524 3.76 40.60 3.88
N ASN A 525 3.24 41.80 3.66
CA ASN A 525 2.58 42.19 2.41
C ASN A 525 3.54 42.13 1.21
N GLN A 526 4.84 42.34 1.38
CA GLN A 526 5.83 42.12 0.31
C GLN A 526 5.88 40.66 -0.17
N VAL A 527 5.54 39.69 0.67
CA VAL A 527 5.44 38.28 0.25
C VAL A 527 4.19 38.07 -0.60
N PHE A 528 3.07 38.66 -0.20
CA PHE A 528 1.76 38.46 -0.82
C PHE A 528 1.54 39.31 -2.08
N THR A 529 2.39 40.31 -2.32
CA THR A 529 2.37 41.14 -3.54
C THR A 529 3.33 40.65 -4.62
N ILE A 530 4.03 39.52 -4.41
CA ILE A 530 4.88 38.92 -5.44
C ILE A 530 4.04 38.59 -6.68
N PRO A 531 4.49 38.93 -7.90
CA PRO A 531 3.73 38.66 -9.12
C PRO A 531 3.33 37.18 -9.24
N ASN A 532 2.08 36.93 -9.60
CA ASN A 532 1.47 35.60 -9.69
C ASN A 532 1.43 34.83 -8.36
N PHE A 533 1.48 35.52 -7.22
CA PHE A 533 1.12 34.91 -5.95
C PHE A 533 -0.40 34.88 -5.81
N GLU A 534 -0.91 33.69 -5.52
CA GLU A 534 -2.27 33.47 -5.10
C GLU A 534 -2.24 32.34 -4.08
N LEU A 535 -2.85 32.55 -2.92
CA LEU A 535 -2.90 31.51 -1.89
C LEU A 535 -3.64 30.30 -2.44
N SER A 536 -3.00 29.12 -2.43
CA SER A 536 -3.64 27.90 -2.87
C SER A 536 -3.89 26.94 -1.70
N LEU A 537 -5.10 26.39 -1.65
CA LEU A 537 -5.43 25.26 -0.77
C LEU A 537 -4.76 23.95 -1.25
N LEU A 538 -4.28 23.92 -2.50
CA LEU A 538 -3.56 22.80 -3.09
C LEU A 538 -2.09 22.84 -2.68
N THR A 539 -1.80 22.52 -1.42
CA THR A 539 -0.42 22.21 -0.99
C THR A 539 0.01 20.88 -1.60
N SER A 540 0.45 20.91 -2.86
CA SER A 540 0.92 19.73 -3.57
C SER A 540 2.36 19.41 -3.18
N ALA A 541 2.61 18.15 -2.81
CA ALA A 541 3.96 17.65 -2.73
C ALA A 541 4.46 17.49 -4.17
N VAL A 542 5.19 18.49 -4.66
CA VAL A 542 5.84 18.37 -5.97
C VAL A 542 6.77 17.16 -5.93
N PRO A 543 6.60 16.18 -6.84
CA PRO A 543 7.44 14.99 -6.85
C PRO A 543 8.92 15.38 -6.89
N PHE A 544 9.74 14.77 -6.03
CA PHE A 544 11.19 14.99 -5.93
C PHE A 544 11.63 16.35 -5.40
N ALA A 545 10.71 17.30 -5.17
CA ALA A 545 11.06 18.48 -4.41
C ALA A 545 11.52 18.07 -2.99
N PRO A 546 12.68 18.56 -2.53
CA PRO A 546 13.11 18.32 -1.16
C PRO A 546 12.14 18.97 -0.17
N SER A 547 12.06 18.41 1.04
CA SER A 547 11.30 19.08 2.09
C SER A 547 11.97 20.40 2.47
N PHE A 548 11.19 21.39 2.91
CA PHE A 548 11.74 22.64 3.39
C PHE A 548 12.81 22.41 4.47
N LYS A 549 12.55 21.51 5.44
CA LYS A 549 13.53 21.14 6.47
C LYS A 549 14.87 20.71 5.85
N ARG A 550 14.85 19.95 4.76
CA ARG A 550 16.07 19.51 4.07
C ARG A 550 16.73 20.66 3.31
N VAL A 551 15.98 21.49 2.59
CA VAL A 551 16.50 22.70 1.92
C VAL A 551 17.14 23.66 2.92
N TYR A 552 16.48 23.89 4.05
CA TYR A 552 16.94 24.79 5.11
C TYR A 552 18.21 24.26 5.77
N LEU A 553 18.19 23.03 6.32
CA LEU A 553 19.36 22.45 7.00
C LEU A 553 20.55 22.24 6.07
N LYS A 554 20.34 21.72 4.86
CA LYS A 554 21.44 21.54 3.89
C LYS A 554 21.93 22.86 3.32
N GLY A 555 21.13 23.93 3.39
CA GLY A 555 21.55 25.27 2.99
C GLY A 555 22.75 25.75 3.79
N PHE A 556 22.75 25.51 5.11
CA PHE A 556 23.88 25.78 6.00
C PHE A 556 25.15 25.04 5.56
N ASP A 557 25.03 23.75 5.21
CA ASP A 557 26.16 22.94 4.72
C ASP A 557 26.78 23.47 3.41
N TYR A 558 26.03 24.25 2.61
CA TYR A 558 26.45 24.73 1.29
C TYR A 558 26.75 26.24 1.25
N GLN A 559 26.89 26.86 2.42
CA GLN A 559 27.15 28.29 2.55
C GLN A 559 28.52 28.74 2.04
N ASN A 560 28.69 30.07 2.01
CA ASN A 560 29.89 30.72 1.52
C ASN A 560 31.07 30.72 2.49
N GLN A 561 30.99 30.03 3.62
CA GLN A 561 32.02 30.08 4.65
C GLN A 561 32.90 28.84 4.61
N ASP A 562 34.07 29.02 3.98
CA ASP A 562 35.44 28.69 4.45
C ASP A 562 36.33 28.23 3.27
N GLU A 563 37.46 28.92 3.03
CA GLU A 563 38.42 28.57 1.96
C GLU A 563 39.00 27.15 2.13
N ALA A 564 38.90 26.59 3.33
CA ALA A 564 39.35 25.24 3.65
C ALA A 564 38.44 24.12 3.09
N GLN A 565 37.15 24.41 2.79
CA GLN A 565 36.23 23.44 2.17
C GLN A 565 35.51 24.02 0.92
N PRO A 566 36.26 24.34 -0.16
CA PRO A 566 35.68 24.87 -1.40
C PRO A 566 34.65 23.90 -2.05
N ASP A 567 34.68 22.65 -1.62
CA ASP A 567 33.85 21.52 -2.05
C ASP A 567 32.34 21.73 -1.83
N TYR A 568 31.91 22.73 -1.04
CA TYR A 568 30.49 22.93 -0.69
C TYR A 568 29.91 24.31 -1.00
N ASN A 569 30.72 25.32 -1.36
CA ASN A 569 30.22 26.69 -1.59
C ASN A 569 29.28 26.79 -2.81
N LEU A 570 28.01 27.18 -2.59
CA LEU A 570 27.00 27.41 -3.64
C LEU A 570 26.65 28.89 -3.88
N LYS A 571 27.44 29.84 -3.35
CA LYS A 571 27.15 31.28 -3.43
C LYS A 571 25.77 31.59 -2.84
N LEU A 572 25.57 31.22 -1.57
CA LEU A 572 24.33 31.40 -0.81
C LEU A 572 24.51 32.45 0.27
N ASN A 573 23.48 33.24 0.51
CA ASN A 573 23.50 34.38 1.45
C ASN A 573 22.33 34.40 2.43
N ILE A 574 21.32 33.54 2.27
CA ILE A 574 20.14 33.52 3.17
C ILE A 574 20.29 32.57 4.38
N TYR A 575 21.31 31.72 4.39
CA TYR A 575 21.45 30.65 5.39
C TYR A 575 22.46 30.98 6.51
N ASN A 576 22.81 32.24 6.75
CA ASN A 576 23.93 32.56 7.66
C ASN A 576 23.59 32.16 9.10
N GLU A 577 24.49 31.45 9.78
CA GLU A 577 24.38 31.23 11.22
C GLU A 577 24.31 32.58 11.93
N LYS A 578 23.22 32.78 12.66
CA LYS A 578 23.04 33.94 13.51
C LYS A 578 22.49 33.50 14.84
N ALA A 579 23.04 34.08 15.90
CA ALA A 579 22.61 33.86 17.27
C ALA A 579 21.29 34.60 17.52
N PHE A 580 20.17 34.03 17.10
CA PHE A 580 18.84 34.47 17.54
C PHE A 580 18.34 33.57 18.68
N ASN A 581 17.44 34.09 19.51
CA ASN A 581 16.74 33.25 20.50
C ASN A 581 15.81 32.22 19.82
N SER A 582 15.32 31.24 20.59
CA SER A 582 14.50 30.14 20.06
C SER A 582 13.19 30.59 19.42
N GLU A 583 12.59 31.68 19.92
CA GLU A 583 11.32 32.22 19.43
C GLU A 583 11.50 32.92 18.06
N ALA A 584 12.51 33.79 17.95
CA ALA A 584 12.90 34.46 16.71
C ALA A 584 13.27 33.44 15.62
N PHE A 585 13.98 32.38 15.99
CA PHE A 585 14.28 31.27 15.10
C PHE A 585 13.01 30.56 14.62
N GLN A 586 12.06 30.28 15.53
CA GLN A 586 10.78 29.67 15.17
C GLN A 586 9.99 30.54 14.19
N ALA A 587 9.92 31.85 14.44
CA ALA A 587 9.26 32.81 13.55
C ALA A 587 9.88 32.82 12.15
N GLN A 588 11.21 32.96 12.06
CA GLN A 588 11.95 32.90 10.79
C GLN A 588 11.72 31.57 10.06
N TYR A 589 11.92 30.44 10.74
CA TYR A 589 11.77 29.13 10.14
C TYR A 589 10.36 28.94 9.59
N SER A 590 9.34 29.41 10.32
CA SER A 590 7.94 29.32 9.92
C SER A 590 7.62 30.20 8.71
N LEU A 591 8.14 31.44 8.68
CA LEU A 591 7.96 32.34 7.54
C LEU A 591 8.64 31.80 6.28
N PHE A 592 9.90 31.35 6.37
CA PHE A 592 10.56 30.72 5.22
C PHE A 592 9.84 29.46 4.75
N LYS A 593 9.33 28.64 5.68
CA LYS A 593 8.56 27.44 5.34
C LYS A 593 7.30 27.82 4.55
N MET A 594 6.60 28.87 4.96
CA MET A 594 5.42 29.37 4.27
C MET A 594 5.78 29.85 2.86
N VAL A 595 6.81 30.69 2.72
CA VAL A 595 7.30 31.17 1.42
C VAL A 595 7.70 30.01 0.52
N TYR A 596 8.42 29.01 1.05
CA TYR A 596 8.87 27.85 0.29
C TYR A 596 7.70 27.07 -0.33
N TYR A 597 6.67 26.77 0.45
CA TYR A 597 5.56 25.94 0.00
C TYR A 597 4.49 26.70 -0.79
N GLN A 598 4.16 27.94 -0.41
CA GLN A 598 3.05 28.69 -1.00
C GLN A 598 3.46 29.57 -2.18
N VAL A 599 4.70 30.06 -2.20
CA VAL A 599 5.15 31.03 -3.22
C VAL A 599 6.19 30.39 -4.13
N PHE A 600 7.28 29.92 -3.55
CA PHE A 600 8.44 29.46 -4.30
C PHE A 600 8.15 28.17 -5.07
N LEU A 601 7.65 27.11 -4.41
CA LEU A 601 7.47 25.80 -5.06
C LEU A 601 6.56 25.85 -6.29
N PRO A 602 5.35 26.45 -6.22
CA PRO A 602 4.48 26.58 -7.39
C PRO A 602 5.20 27.29 -8.54
N GLN A 603 5.81 28.45 -8.30
CA GLN A 603 6.49 29.22 -9.34
C GLN A 603 7.74 28.53 -9.87
N PHE A 604 8.56 27.94 -9.01
CA PHE A 604 9.82 27.30 -9.40
C PHE A 604 9.62 26.01 -10.22
N THR A 605 8.43 25.41 -10.14
CA THR A 605 8.13 24.14 -10.81
C THR A 605 7.28 24.30 -12.08
N THR A 606 6.71 25.48 -12.30
CA THR A 606 6.06 25.89 -13.56
C THR A 606 6.90 26.86 -14.38
N ASN A 607 7.67 27.76 -13.76
CA ASN A 607 8.50 28.75 -14.44
C ASN A 607 9.85 28.15 -14.86
N ASN A 608 10.09 28.08 -16.17
CA ASN A 608 11.28 27.47 -16.76
C ASN A 608 12.58 28.23 -16.45
N ASP A 609 12.54 29.56 -16.31
CA ASP A 609 13.78 30.36 -16.33
C ASP A 609 14.59 30.23 -15.04
N LEU A 610 13.93 30.36 -13.89
CA LEU A 610 14.61 30.26 -12.59
C LEU A 610 15.08 28.84 -12.31
N PHE A 611 14.28 27.83 -12.67
CA PHE A 611 14.65 26.43 -12.52
C PHE A 611 15.86 26.08 -13.38
N LYS A 612 15.80 26.43 -14.67
CA LYS A 612 16.88 26.14 -15.61
C LYS A 612 18.17 26.85 -15.25
N SER A 613 18.12 28.15 -14.92
CA SER A 613 19.32 28.88 -14.48
C SER A 613 19.96 28.26 -13.24
N SER A 614 19.15 27.76 -12.29
CA SER A 614 19.63 27.02 -11.13
C SER A 614 20.28 25.69 -11.51
N VAL A 615 19.66 24.92 -12.42
CA VAL A 615 20.21 23.68 -12.97
C VAL A 615 21.57 23.94 -13.63
N ASP A 616 21.64 24.91 -14.53
CA ASP A 616 22.85 25.23 -15.29
C ASP A 616 23.98 25.73 -14.37
N PHE A 617 23.66 26.58 -13.39
CA PHE A 617 24.64 27.03 -12.39
C PHE A 617 25.24 25.85 -11.61
N ILE A 618 24.38 24.98 -11.05
CA ILE A 618 24.83 23.85 -10.23
C ILE A 618 25.60 22.82 -11.08
N LEU A 619 25.19 22.59 -12.33
CA LEU A 619 25.90 21.70 -13.24
C LEU A 619 27.28 22.22 -13.57
N THR A 620 27.40 23.50 -13.90
CA THR A 620 28.67 24.15 -14.27
C THR A 620 29.62 24.11 -13.08
N LEU A 621 29.17 24.56 -11.91
CA LEU A 621 29.95 24.55 -10.68
C LEU A 621 30.44 23.15 -10.31
N ASN A 622 29.59 22.13 -10.38
CA ASN A 622 29.98 20.76 -10.03
C ASN A 622 30.88 20.08 -11.07
N LYS A 623 30.80 20.46 -12.36
CA LYS A 623 31.66 19.92 -13.42
C LYS A 623 33.06 20.52 -13.41
N GLU A 624 33.20 21.77 -12.98
CA GLU A 624 34.49 22.46 -12.86
C GLU A 624 35.27 22.05 -11.61
N ARG A 625 34.64 21.36 -10.65
CA ARG A 625 35.28 20.89 -9.41
C ARG A 625 36.28 19.75 -9.63
N LYS A 626 37.53 19.96 -9.19
CA LYS A 626 38.57 18.91 -9.10
C LYS A 626 38.09 17.75 -8.22
N GLY A 627 38.30 16.51 -8.67
CA GLY A 627 37.93 15.28 -7.96
C GLY A 627 36.48 14.81 -8.13
N TYR A 628 35.50 15.72 -8.31
CA TYR A 628 34.08 15.38 -8.45
C TYR A 628 33.51 15.53 -9.87
N ALA A 629 34.24 16.12 -10.82
CA ALA A 629 33.77 16.28 -12.20
C ALA A 629 33.22 14.98 -12.83
N LYS A 630 33.89 13.85 -12.59
CA LYS A 630 33.43 12.51 -13.04
C LYS A 630 32.09 12.08 -12.42
N ALA A 631 31.78 12.54 -11.22
CA ALA A 631 30.57 12.16 -10.50
C ALA A 631 29.29 12.83 -11.06
N PHE A 632 29.44 14.00 -11.70
CA PHE A 632 28.33 14.76 -12.30
C PHE A 632 28.36 14.74 -13.84
N GLN A 633 29.35 14.06 -14.45
CA GLN A 633 29.48 13.93 -15.90
C GLN A 633 28.24 13.28 -16.54
N ASP A 634 27.62 12.33 -15.84
CA ASP A 634 26.45 11.58 -16.30
C ASP A 634 25.15 12.42 -16.28
N ILE A 635 25.15 13.59 -15.64
CA ILE A 635 23.99 14.47 -15.57
C ILE A 635 23.99 15.40 -16.79
N ARG A 636 22.95 15.31 -17.62
CA ARG A 636 22.77 16.19 -18.79
C ARG A 636 22.22 17.55 -18.39
N LYS A 637 22.44 18.56 -19.23
CA LYS A 637 21.74 19.84 -19.12
C LYS A 637 20.25 19.69 -19.44
N MET A 638 19.45 20.61 -18.91
CA MET A 638 18.03 20.73 -19.23
C MET A 638 17.86 21.38 -20.61
N ASN A 639 16.97 20.84 -21.44
CA ASN A 639 16.72 21.39 -22.77
C ASN A 639 15.94 22.72 -22.67
N LYS A 640 15.93 23.53 -23.73
CA LYS A 640 15.19 24.81 -23.74
C LYS A 640 13.68 24.63 -23.56
N ASP A 641 13.11 23.61 -24.22
CA ASP A 641 11.65 23.42 -24.29
C ASP A 641 11.14 22.39 -23.28
N GLU A 642 12.04 21.78 -22.52
CA GLU A 642 11.70 20.81 -21.49
C GLU A 642 11.14 21.52 -20.25
N LYS A 643 10.07 20.97 -19.66
CA LYS A 643 9.48 21.52 -18.43
C LYS A 643 10.24 21.05 -17.18
N PRO A 644 10.17 21.76 -16.03
CA PRO A 644 10.89 21.34 -14.83
C PRO A 644 10.44 19.96 -14.35
N SER A 645 9.15 19.63 -14.51
CA SER A 645 8.56 18.33 -14.19
C SER A 645 9.14 17.17 -15.02
N GLU A 646 9.39 17.41 -16.31
CA GLU A 646 10.00 16.43 -17.23
C GLU A 646 11.46 16.19 -16.85
N TYR A 647 12.21 17.26 -16.60
CA TYR A 647 13.61 17.16 -16.20
C TYR A 647 13.77 16.47 -14.83
N MET A 648 12.90 16.79 -13.85
CA MET A 648 12.86 16.08 -12.56
C MET A 648 12.55 14.59 -12.72
N SER A 649 11.66 14.23 -13.65
CA SER A 649 11.35 12.82 -13.97
C SER A 649 12.56 12.10 -14.57
N TYR A 650 13.34 12.77 -15.42
CA TYR A 650 14.63 12.26 -15.90
C TYR A 650 15.60 12.01 -14.74
N ILE A 651 15.81 12.99 -13.86
CA ILE A 651 16.72 12.85 -12.70
C ILE A 651 16.28 11.67 -11.82
N GLN A 652 14.98 11.54 -11.56
CA GLN A 652 14.41 10.42 -10.82
C GLN A 652 14.76 9.07 -11.47
N SER A 653 14.56 8.95 -12.78
CA SER A 653 14.85 7.70 -13.50
C SER A 653 16.31 7.29 -13.32
N GLN A 654 17.23 8.24 -13.47
CA GLN A 654 18.66 7.98 -13.26
C GLN A 654 19.00 7.61 -11.81
N LEU A 655 18.38 8.29 -10.84
CA LEU A 655 18.54 8.02 -9.41
C LEU A 655 18.09 6.58 -9.06
N MET A 656 16.99 6.11 -9.66
CA MET A 656 16.50 4.75 -9.49
C MET A 656 17.42 3.70 -10.14
N LEU A 657 17.98 4.02 -11.31
CA LEU A 657 18.98 3.18 -11.98
C LEU A 657 20.27 3.07 -11.16
N TYR A 658 20.69 4.17 -10.53
CA TYR A 658 21.90 4.21 -9.69
C TYR A 658 21.72 3.42 -8.38
N GLN A 659 20.59 3.55 -7.69
CA GLN A 659 20.30 2.78 -6.48
C GLN A 659 20.31 1.27 -6.73
N LYS A 660 19.79 0.81 -7.89
CA LYS A 660 19.89 -0.60 -8.30
C LYS A 660 21.34 -1.07 -8.49
N LYS A 661 22.26 -0.18 -8.88
CA LYS A 661 23.70 -0.49 -9.00
C LYS A 661 24.41 -0.44 -7.64
N GLN A 662 23.97 0.41 -6.70
CA GLN A 662 24.58 0.54 -5.36
C GLN A 662 24.38 -0.68 -4.45
N GLU A 663 23.33 -1.49 -4.65
CA GLU A 663 23.24 -2.80 -3.96
C GLU A 663 24.50 -3.67 -4.19
N GLU A 664 25.33 -3.36 -5.19
CA GLU A 664 26.60 -4.04 -5.47
C GLU A 664 27.85 -3.27 -4.98
N LYS A 665 27.81 -1.95 -4.73
CA LYS A 665 28.95 -1.13 -4.24
C LYS A 665 28.48 0.15 -3.52
N GLU A 666 29.00 0.40 -2.31
CA GLU A 666 28.82 1.63 -1.49
C GLU A 666 29.40 2.87 -2.20
N LYS A 667 28.70 3.42 -3.20
CA LYS A 667 29.03 4.73 -3.79
C LYS A 667 28.01 5.77 -3.33
N ILE A 668 28.40 7.04 -3.30
CA ILE A 668 27.53 8.17 -2.91
C ILE A 668 26.52 8.46 -4.04
N ASN A 669 25.27 8.81 -3.71
CA ASN A 669 24.22 9.13 -4.69
C ASN A 669 24.31 10.60 -5.14
N HIS A 670 24.91 10.85 -6.29
CA HIS A 670 25.13 12.22 -6.79
C HIS A 670 23.86 12.88 -7.35
N PHE A 671 22.85 12.11 -7.81
CA PHE A 671 21.60 12.67 -8.33
C PHE A 671 20.74 13.29 -7.22
N GLU A 672 20.68 12.67 -6.04
CA GLU A 672 19.99 13.24 -4.88
C GLU A 672 20.71 14.50 -4.37
N LYS A 673 22.06 14.47 -4.35
CA LYS A 673 22.85 15.65 -4.00
C LYS A 673 22.56 16.79 -4.98
N PHE A 674 22.60 16.51 -6.28
CA PHE A 674 22.34 17.47 -7.35
C PHE A 674 20.97 18.15 -7.20
N ILE A 675 19.89 17.37 -7.06
CA ILE A 675 18.55 17.96 -6.99
C ILE A 675 18.38 18.81 -5.72
N ASN A 676 18.93 18.40 -4.58
CA ASN A 676 18.91 19.21 -3.37
C ASN A 676 19.62 20.56 -3.59
N GLN A 677 20.79 20.55 -4.25
CA GLN A 677 21.53 21.78 -4.55
C GLN A 677 20.77 22.71 -5.49
N VAL A 678 20.08 22.18 -6.51
CA VAL A 678 19.24 22.96 -7.43
C VAL A 678 18.14 23.70 -6.67
N PHE A 679 17.43 23.02 -5.77
CA PHE A 679 16.37 23.64 -4.97
C PHE A 679 16.90 24.64 -3.95
N ILE A 680 18.04 24.35 -3.32
CA ILE A 680 18.69 25.29 -2.36
C ILE A 680 19.11 26.57 -3.07
N LYS A 681 19.80 26.47 -4.21
CA LYS A 681 20.19 27.66 -4.98
C LYS A 681 18.99 28.38 -5.57
N GLY A 682 18.02 27.64 -6.09
CA GLY A 682 16.78 28.21 -6.61
C GLY A 682 16.03 29.02 -5.56
N PHE A 683 15.93 28.49 -4.34
CA PHE A 683 15.29 29.19 -3.23
C PHE A 683 16.07 30.44 -2.80
N ASN A 684 17.40 30.36 -2.71
CA ASN A 684 18.25 31.53 -2.44
C ASN A 684 18.05 32.63 -3.47
N SER A 685 18.18 32.31 -4.76
CA SER A 685 18.01 33.26 -5.85
C SER A 685 16.60 33.86 -5.88
N PHE A 686 15.58 33.07 -5.51
CA PHE A 686 14.20 33.55 -5.38
C PHE A 686 14.05 34.61 -4.28
N ILE A 687 14.59 34.34 -3.08
CA ILE A 687 14.54 35.27 -1.95
C ILE A 687 15.26 36.57 -2.29
N GLU A 688 16.45 36.50 -2.90
CA GLU A 688 17.21 37.68 -3.34
C GLU A 688 16.45 38.50 -4.38
N LYS A 689 15.96 37.84 -5.44
CA LYS A 689 15.27 38.50 -6.55
C LYS A 689 14.04 39.28 -6.08
N ASN A 690 13.31 38.74 -5.12
CA ASN A 690 12.10 39.36 -4.56
C ASN A 690 12.37 40.21 -3.30
N ARG A 691 13.65 40.53 -2.99
CA ARG A 691 14.05 41.37 -1.86
C ARG A 691 13.55 40.88 -0.48
N LEU A 692 13.36 39.58 -0.32
CA LEU A 692 12.88 38.96 0.92
C LEU A 692 14.01 38.64 1.92
N THR A 693 15.19 39.27 1.79
CA THR A 693 16.35 39.02 2.64
C THR A 693 16.16 39.51 4.08
N TYR A 694 15.18 40.38 4.33
CA TYR A 694 14.80 40.82 5.68
C TYR A 694 14.37 39.63 6.57
N ILE A 695 13.84 38.54 6.01
CA ILE A 695 13.48 37.32 6.75
C ILE A 695 14.70 36.72 7.49
N CYS A 696 15.92 36.98 7.00
CA CYS A 696 17.15 36.54 7.65
C CYS A 696 17.49 37.33 8.94
N HIS A 697 16.68 38.33 9.29
CA HIS A 697 16.93 39.31 10.36
C HIS A 697 15.63 39.58 11.15
N PRO A 698 15.04 38.57 11.82
CA PRO A 698 13.84 38.77 12.63
C PRO A 698 14.09 39.83 13.70
N THR A 699 13.22 40.83 13.78
CA THR A 699 13.33 41.94 14.75
C THR A 699 12.03 42.01 15.52
N LYS A 700 12.08 41.89 16.85
CA LYS A 700 10.86 41.81 17.66
C LYS A 700 10.09 43.14 17.57
N ASN A 701 8.84 43.08 17.13
CA ASN A 701 7.93 44.21 17.08
C ASN A 701 7.52 44.60 18.50
N THR A 702 7.33 45.90 18.74
CA THR A 702 6.83 46.42 20.02
C THR A 702 5.36 46.05 20.24
N VAL A 703 4.58 45.99 19.16
CA VAL A 703 3.19 45.54 19.13
C VAL A 703 3.02 44.67 17.88
N PRO A 704 2.46 43.45 17.99
CA PRO A 704 2.11 42.65 16.82
C PRO A 704 1.02 43.39 16.02
N GLU A 705 1.30 43.73 14.77
CA GLU A 705 0.32 44.34 13.86
C GLU A 705 -0.25 43.28 12.92
N ASN A 706 -1.58 43.19 12.86
CA ASN A 706 -2.32 42.28 11.99
C ASN A 706 -3.35 42.99 11.09
N ASP A 707 -3.78 44.20 11.45
CA ASP A 707 -4.94 44.89 10.86
C ASP A 707 -4.83 45.23 9.35
N ASN A 708 -3.66 45.05 8.71
CA ASN A 708 -3.43 45.43 7.31
C ASN A 708 -2.81 44.32 6.44
N ILE A 709 -2.89 43.05 6.84
CA ILE A 709 -2.33 41.95 6.04
C ILE A 709 -3.38 41.48 5.02
N GLU A 710 -3.14 41.77 3.73
CA GLU A 710 -4.00 41.31 2.64
C GLU A 710 -3.41 40.07 1.95
N ILE A 711 -4.16 38.97 1.96
CA ILE A 711 -3.75 37.71 1.33
C ILE A 711 -4.69 37.41 0.16
N PRO A 712 -4.24 37.53 -1.10
CA PRO A 712 -5.07 37.17 -2.25
C PRO A 712 -5.38 35.68 -2.25
N PHE A 713 -6.67 35.36 -2.27
CA PHE A 713 -7.19 34.00 -2.29
C PHE A 713 -8.37 33.94 -3.26
N HIS A 714 -8.33 33.01 -4.21
CA HIS A 714 -9.46 32.69 -5.06
C HIS A 714 -9.59 31.17 -5.20
N THR A 715 -10.82 30.72 -5.46
CA THR A 715 -11.16 29.30 -5.59
C THR A 715 -12.33 29.13 -6.54
N ASP A 716 -12.32 28.03 -7.29
CA ASP A 716 -13.40 27.62 -8.18
C ASP A 716 -14.47 26.77 -7.45
N MET A 717 -14.39 26.63 -6.12
CA MET A 717 -15.37 25.88 -5.34
C MET A 717 -16.75 26.54 -5.36
N ASP A 718 -17.80 25.72 -5.43
CA ASP A 718 -19.19 26.16 -5.56
C ASP A 718 -20.15 25.28 -4.72
N ASP A 719 -21.45 25.58 -4.81
CA ASP A 719 -22.52 24.87 -4.10
C ASP A 719 -22.49 23.34 -4.28
N SER A 720 -21.97 22.83 -5.40
CA SER A 720 -21.87 21.38 -5.65
C SER A 720 -20.89 20.68 -4.70
N ASN A 721 -19.96 21.44 -4.11
CA ASN A 721 -18.91 20.91 -3.23
C ASN A 721 -19.35 20.80 -1.77
N ILE A 722 -20.49 21.40 -1.37
CA ILE A 722 -20.96 21.44 0.02
C ILE A 722 -21.06 20.04 0.64
N ALA A 723 -21.65 19.07 -0.07
CA ALA A 723 -21.80 17.71 0.44
C ALA A 723 -20.44 17.04 0.71
N PHE A 724 -19.48 17.22 -0.19
CA PHE A 724 -18.15 16.65 -0.03
C PHE A 724 -17.36 17.34 1.10
N TRP A 725 -17.53 18.65 1.24
CA TRP A 725 -16.99 19.43 2.36
C TRP A 725 -17.52 18.92 3.70
N LEU A 726 -18.83 18.73 3.84
CA LEU A 726 -19.42 18.18 5.07
C LEU A 726 -18.83 16.82 5.45
N MET A 727 -18.62 15.93 4.47
CA MET A 727 -17.97 14.65 4.72
C MET A 727 -16.52 14.84 5.17
N CYS A 728 -15.76 15.73 4.52
CA CYS A 728 -14.37 16.02 4.87
C CYS A 728 -14.22 16.63 6.27
N LYS A 729 -15.16 17.47 6.70
CA LYS A 729 -15.16 18.06 8.05
C LYS A 729 -15.22 17.00 9.15
N LEU A 730 -15.84 15.85 8.87
CA LEU A 730 -15.92 14.73 9.79
C LEU A 730 -14.67 13.82 9.78
N LEU A 731 -13.61 14.18 9.06
CA LEU A 731 -12.37 13.39 8.99
C LEU A 731 -11.24 14.05 9.81
N ASP A 732 -10.27 13.26 10.23
CA ASP A 732 -9.04 13.78 10.83
C ASP A 732 -8.00 14.13 9.76
N ALA A 733 -6.94 14.84 10.17
CA ALA A 733 -5.88 15.26 9.25
C ALA A 733 -5.15 14.09 8.58
N LYS A 734 -5.10 12.92 9.24
CA LYS A 734 -4.48 11.71 8.68
C LYS A 734 -5.32 11.18 7.53
N GLN A 735 -6.61 10.95 7.72
CA GLN A 735 -7.53 10.45 6.70
C GLN A 735 -7.61 11.42 5.51
N LEU A 736 -7.71 12.73 5.78
CA LEU A 736 -7.69 13.76 4.74
C LEU A 736 -6.40 13.73 3.93
N SER A 737 -5.25 13.64 4.59
CA SER A 737 -3.95 13.54 3.94
C SER A 737 -3.81 12.26 3.11
N GLU A 738 -4.29 11.13 3.61
CA GLU A 738 -4.29 9.85 2.90
C GLU A 738 -5.17 9.91 1.65
N LEU A 739 -6.42 10.39 1.77
CA LEU A 739 -7.32 10.60 0.63
C LEU A 739 -6.70 11.51 -0.42
N ARG A 740 -6.17 12.67 0.00
CA ARG A 740 -5.49 13.62 -0.90
C ARG A 740 -4.34 12.96 -1.66
N ASN A 741 -3.53 12.16 -0.98
CA ASN A 741 -2.40 11.45 -1.61
C ASN A 741 -2.86 10.37 -2.58
N GLU A 742 -3.95 9.66 -2.29
CA GLU A 742 -4.53 8.68 -3.21
C GLU A 742 -5.19 9.37 -4.41
N MET A 743 -5.83 10.53 -4.23
CA MET A 743 -6.35 11.36 -5.32
C MET A 743 -5.24 11.83 -6.26
N ILE A 744 -4.10 12.30 -5.73
CA ILE A 744 -2.93 12.69 -6.55
C ILE A 744 -2.40 11.51 -7.37
N LYS A 745 -2.39 10.29 -6.81
CA LYS A 745 -1.95 9.11 -7.56
C LYS A 745 -2.95 8.72 -8.64
N PHE A 746 -4.24 8.82 -8.34
CA PHE A 746 -5.30 8.46 -9.26
C PHE A 746 -5.44 9.47 -10.40
N SER A 747 -5.17 10.77 -10.15
CA SER A 747 -5.27 11.81 -11.18
C SER A 747 -4.34 11.56 -12.37
N CYS A 748 -3.22 10.86 -12.17
CA CYS A 748 -2.34 10.43 -13.27
C CYS A 748 -2.99 9.43 -14.24
N SER A 749 -4.13 8.84 -13.89
CA SER A 749 -4.90 7.91 -14.75
C SER A 749 -6.10 8.57 -15.45
N LEU A 750 -6.42 9.82 -15.10
CA LEU A 750 -7.49 10.58 -15.72
C LEU A 750 -7.06 11.09 -17.09
N GLN A 751 -7.99 11.12 -18.03
CA GLN A 751 -7.76 11.61 -19.39
C GLN A 751 -8.67 12.79 -19.75
N SER A 752 -9.82 12.92 -19.10
CA SER A 752 -10.76 14.02 -19.34
C SER A 752 -10.40 15.26 -18.52
N THR A 753 -10.43 16.42 -19.16
CA THR A 753 -10.26 17.74 -18.51
C THR A 753 -11.31 17.97 -17.41
N GLU A 754 -12.56 17.52 -17.62
CA GLU A 754 -13.64 17.63 -16.63
C GLU A 754 -13.36 16.80 -15.37
N GLU A 755 -12.82 15.58 -15.55
CA GLU A 755 -12.45 14.71 -14.44
C GLU A 755 -11.29 15.32 -13.64
N ILE A 756 -10.31 15.90 -14.33
CA ILE A 756 -9.17 16.60 -13.70
C ILE A 756 -9.64 17.81 -12.90
N SER A 757 -10.57 18.61 -13.45
CA SER A 757 -11.15 19.77 -12.76
C SER A 757 -11.92 19.34 -11.51
N THR A 758 -12.80 18.34 -11.62
CA THR A 758 -13.55 17.79 -10.47
C THR A 758 -12.61 17.31 -9.36
N PHE A 759 -11.53 16.62 -9.71
CA PHE A 759 -10.51 16.18 -8.75
C PHE A 759 -9.74 17.34 -8.12
N THR A 760 -9.54 18.42 -8.86
CA THR A 760 -8.84 19.61 -8.37
C THR A 760 -9.69 20.31 -7.33
N LYS A 761 -10.97 20.61 -7.63
CA LYS A 761 -11.93 21.16 -6.66
C LYS A 761 -12.05 20.29 -5.41
N ALA A 762 -12.21 18.97 -5.58
CA ALA A 762 -12.30 18.06 -4.43
C ALA A 762 -11.03 18.04 -3.56
N ARG A 763 -9.84 18.28 -4.14
CA ARG A 763 -8.61 18.43 -3.36
C ARG A 763 -8.53 19.77 -2.63
N GLU A 764 -9.09 20.84 -3.19
CA GLU A 764 -9.23 22.14 -2.51
C GLU A 764 -10.14 22.02 -1.29
N VAL A 765 -11.27 21.31 -1.42
CA VAL A 765 -12.15 21.00 -0.28
C VAL A 765 -11.40 20.28 0.84
N ILE A 766 -10.54 19.31 0.52
CA ILE A 766 -9.68 18.66 1.51
C ILE A 766 -8.68 19.66 2.13
N GLY A 767 -8.13 20.56 1.32
CA GLY A 767 -7.24 21.63 1.78
C GLY A 767 -7.93 22.56 2.79
N LEU A 768 -9.17 22.97 2.50
CA LEU A 768 -10.01 23.77 3.40
C LEU A 768 -10.25 23.02 4.73
N ALA A 769 -10.68 21.76 4.65
CA ALA A 769 -10.93 20.94 5.84
C ALA A 769 -9.66 20.73 6.69
N LEU A 770 -8.49 20.56 6.07
CA LEU A 770 -7.20 20.47 6.77
C LEU A 770 -6.80 21.78 7.45
N LEU A 771 -7.22 22.92 6.89
CA LEU A 771 -6.87 24.23 7.41
C LEU A 771 -7.52 24.50 8.76
N ASN A 772 -8.78 24.06 8.92
CA ASN A 772 -9.60 24.29 10.11
C ASN A 772 -9.76 23.05 11.03
N GLY A 773 -9.56 21.82 10.53
CA GLY A 773 -9.90 20.57 11.23
C GLY A 773 -9.10 20.26 12.51
N GLU A 774 -8.01 20.99 12.77
CA GLU A 774 -7.15 20.84 13.96
C GLU A 774 -7.16 22.03 14.92
N LYS A 775 -8.13 22.96 14.84
CA LYS A 775 -8.38 23.86 15.99
C LYS A 775 -8.74 22.98 17.19
N GLY A 776 -7.84 22.90 18.17
CA GLY A 776 -8.13 22.27 19.46
C GLY A 776 -9.09 23.16 20.25
N CYS A 777 -9.76 22.58 21.26
CA CYS A 777 -10.52 23.39 22.21
C CYS A 777 -9.60 24.38 22.92
N ASN A 778 -10.06 25.62 23.07
CA ASN A 778 -9.33 26.67 23.78
C ASN A 778 -9.74 26.71 25.27
N ASP A 779 -10.96 26.30 25.58
CA ASP A 779 -11.45 26.16 26.96
C ASP A 779 -11.82 24.68 27.25
N TRP A 780 -11.41 24.18 28.42
CA TRP A 780 -11.76 22.83 28.88
C TRP A 780 -13.28 22.68 29.08
N LYS A 781 -14.01 23.78 29.32
CA LYS A 781 -15.48 23.81 29.39
C LYS A 781 -16.16 23.47 28.06
N GLU A 782 -15.45 23.59 26.94
CA GLU A 782 -15.93 23.09 25.64
C GLU A 782 -15.94 21.56 25.59
N LEU A 783 -15.17 20.88 26.46
CA LEU A 783 -15.05 19.42 26.49
C LEU A 783 -15.84 18.80 27.65
N PHE A 784 -15.87 19.48 28.80
CA PHE A 784 -16.44 18.96 30.04
C PHE A 784 -17.50 19.90 30.59
N ASP A 785 -18.56 19.33 31.17
CA ASP A 785 -19.66 20.10 31.75
C ASP A 785 -19.21 20.90 32.99
N ASP A 786 -18.34 20.30 33.79
CA ASP A 786 -17.78 20.87 35.01
C ASP A 786 -16.44 20.18 35.37
N LYS A 787 -15.80 20.66 36.44
CA LYS A 787 -14.50 20.14 36.90
C LYS A 787 -14.59 18.70 37.41
N GLU A 788 -15.72 18.27 37.96
CA GLU A 788 -15.93 16.89 38.40
C GLU A 788 -16.03 15.93 37.21
N ALA A 789 -16.70 16.35 36.14
CA ALA A 789 -16.76 15.62 34.88
C ALA A 789 -15.37 15.48 34.24
N TRP A 790 -14.55 16.54 34.31
CA TRP A 790 -13.14 16.48 33.92
C TRP A 790 -12.35 15.49 34.78
N LYS A 791 -12.45 15.61 36.11
CA LYS A 791 -11.72 14.76 37.07
C LYS A 791 -12.06 13.28 36.87
N LYS A 792 -13.36 12.97 36.74
CA LYS A 792 -13.86 11.61 36.46
C LYS A 792 -13.32 11.05 35.14
N ASN A 793 -13.12 11.91 34.13
CA ASN A 793 -12.58 11.47 32.85
C ASN A 793 -11.07 11.23 32.92
N MET A 794 -10.34 12.13 33.57
CA MET A 794 -8.89 12.03 33.69
C MET A 794 -8.46 10.91 34.63
N SER A 795 -9.24 10.58 35.66
CA SER A 795 -8.96 9.47 36.57
C SER A 795 -8.97 8.09 35.91
N LEU A 796 -9.50 7.98 34.68
CA LEU A 796 -9.39 6.79 33.85
C LEU A 796 -7.95 6.54 33.39
N TYR A 797 -7.16 7.60 33.19
CA TYR A 797 -5.83 7.54 32.59
C TYR A 797 -4.70 7.89 33.56
N VAL A 798 -5.01 8.58 34.65
CA VAL A 798 -4.05 9.15 35.60
C VAL A 798 -4.51 8.82 37.02
N SER A 799 -3.58 8.51 37.92
CA SER A 799 -3.88 8.33 39.34
C SER A 799 -4.48 9.60 39.95
N GLU A 800 -5.46 9.45 40.86
CA GLU A 800 -6.19 10.59 41.42
C GLU A 800 -5.28 11.61 42.14
N GLU A 801 -4.21 11.14 42.78
CA GLU A 801 -3.21 11.96 43.47
C GLU A 801 -2.54 13.00 42.54
N LEU A 802 -2.43 12.70 41.24
CA LEU A 802 -1.76 13.59 40.28
C LEU A 802 -2.71 14.63 39.67
N LEU A 803 -4.03 14.44 39.78
CA LEU A 803 -5.02 15.30 39.11
C LEU A 803 -5.04 16.74 39.63
N GLN A 804 -4.46 17.01 40.80
CA GLN A 804 -4.34 18.36 41.37
C GLN A 804 -2.91 18.91 41.29
N SER A 805 -2.08 18.31 40.44
CA SER A 805 -0.68 18.69 40.28
C SER A 805 -0.34 18.94 38.81
N LEU A 806 0.79 19.62 38.59
CA LEU A 806 1.41 19.69 37.27
C LEU A 806 1.78 18.27 36.80
N PRO A 807 1.57 17.92 35.52
CA PRO A 807 1.20 18.79 34.39
C PRO A 807 -0.31 18.80 34.05
N TYR A 808 -1.20 18.29 34.91
CA TYR A 808 -2.63 18.12 34.59
C TYR A 808 -3.51 19.30 35.00
N THR A 809 -3.02 20.14 35.92
CA THR A 809 -3.58 21.44 36.27
C THR A 809 -2.56 22.53 35.98
N GLN A 810 -3.01 23.77 35.78
CA GLN A 810 -2.14 24.93 35.62
C GLN A 810 -1.43 25.26 36.93
N GLU A 811 -0.55 26.27 36.91
CA GLU A 811 0.22 26.70 38.09
C GLU A 811 -0.66 27.13 39.27
N ASP A 812 -1.91 27.52 39.01
CA ASP A 812 -2.90 27.84 40.04
C ASP A 812 -3.40 26.61 40.83
N GLY A 813 -3.07 25.39 40.40
CA GLY A 813 -3.56 24.12 40.96
C GLY A 813 -5.06 23.91 40.80
N GLN A 814 -5.77 24.81 40.12
CA GLN A 814 -7.22 24.84 40.02
C GLN A 814 -7.71 24.61 38.60
N THR A 815 -7.07 25.22 37.61
CA THR A 815 -7.54 25.21 36.22
C THR A 815 -7.03 23.95 35.51
N PRO A 816 -7.93 23.10 34.98
CA PRO A 816 -7.55 21.94 34.17
C PRO A 816 -6.72 22.30 32.93
N VAL A 817 -5.70 21.48 32.64
CA VAL A 817 -4.97 21.54 31.36
C VAL A 817 -5.71 20.74 30.31
N ILE A 818 -5.87 21.31 29.11
CA ILE A 818 -6.48 20.63 27.97
C ILE A 818 -5.49 19.64 27.39
N ASN A 819 -5.74 18.34 27.58
CA ASN A 819 -4.93 17.30 26.96
C ASN A 819 -5.44 17.00 25.55
N ARG A 820 -4.65 17.36 24.53
CA ARG A 820 -4.99 17.15 23.11
C ARG A 820 -5.24 15.68 22.74
N SER A 821 -4.62 14.72 23.43
CA SER A 821 -4.87 13.30 23.18
C SER A 821 -6.26 12.87 23.67
N ILE A 822 -6.73 13.42 24.79
CA ILE A 822 -8.07 13.16 25.33
C ILE A 822 -9.14 13.85 24.48
N ASP A 823 -8.90 15.09 24.07
CA ASP A 823 -9.75 15.81 23.11
C ASP A 823 -9.97 14.99 21.84
N LEU A 824 -8.89 14.52 21.21
CA LEU A 824 -8.96 13.65 20.01
C LEU A 824 -9.81 12.39 20.23
N VAL A 825 -9.66 11.72 21.37
CA VAL A 825 -10.40 10.50 21.68
C VAL A 825 -11.90 10.77 21.86
N LYS A 826 -12.26 11.89 22.48
CA LYS A 826 -13.65 12.33 22.63
C LYS A 826 -14.26 12.73 21.30
N LYS A 827 -13.52 13.50 20.49
CA LYS A 827 -13.94 13.96 19.16
C LYS A 827 -14.26 12.80 18.22
N TYR A 828 -13.37 11.80 18.19
CA TYR A 828 -13.46 10.70 17.22
C TYR A 828 -14.00 9.39 17.80
N GLY A 829 -14.55 9.40 19.02
CA GLY A 829 -15.44 8.37 19.54
C GLY A 829 -14.82 7.00 19.84
N THR A 830 -13.57 6.95 20.32
CA THR A 830 -12.97 5.69 20.84
C THR A 830 -12.90 5.63 22.37
N GLU A 831 -13.45 6.64 23.05
CA GLU A 831 -13.39 6.80 24.51
C GLU A 831 -13.84 5.54 25.25
N THR A 832 -15.01 4.98 24.93
CA THR A 832 -15.56 3.80 25.61
C THR A 832 -14.65 2.56 25.55
N ILE A 833 -13.89 2.40 24.46
CA ILE A 833 -12.95 1.29 24.31
C ILE A 833 -11.72 1.54 25.18
N LEU A 834 -11.18 2.75 25.13
CA LEU A 834 -9.98 3.09 25.89
C LEU A 834 -10.27 3.11 27.39
N GLU A 835 -11.43 3.60 27.82
CA GLU A 835 -11.90 3.51 29.21
C GLU A 835 -11.85 2.07 29.72
N LYS A 836 -12.38 1.11 28.97
CA LYS A 836 -12.34 -0.32 29.34
C LYS A 836 -10.92 -0.89 29.35
N LEU A 837 -10.08 -0.48 28.41
CA LEU A 837 -8.68 -0.90 28.35
C LEU A 837 -7.90 -0.41 29.57
N PHE A 838 -7.98 0.88 29.90
CA PHE A 838 -7.25 1.44 31.05
C PHE A 838 -7.84 1.01 32.40
N SER A 839 -9.14 0.69 32.45
CA SER A 839 -9.75 0.10 33.65
C SER A 839 -9.37 -1.37 33.89
N SER A 840 -8.72 -2.03 32.91
CA SER A 840 -8.34 -3.45 33.06
C SER A 840 -7.07 -3.68 33.90
N SER A 841 -6.25 -2.64 34.10
CA SER A 841 -5.07 -2.67 34.96
C SER A 841 -4.66 -1.26 35.36
N ASP A 842 -4.48 -1.01 36.65
CA ASP A 842 -4.00 0.28 37.14
C ASP A 842 -2.56 0.59 36.71
N ASP A 843 -1.75 -0.43 36.37
CA ASP A 843 -0.39 -0.24 35.86
C ASP A 843 -0.35 0.56 34.54
N TYR A 844 -1.46 0.56 33.80
CA TYR A 844 -1.59 1.31 32.55
C TYR A 844 -1.79 2.82 32.77
N LYS A 845 -2.27 3.22 33.95
CA LYS A 845 -2.45 4.62 34.31
C LYS A 845 -1.09 5.29 34.57
N VAL A 846 -1.07 6.61 34.43
CA VAL A 846 0.08 7.40 34.87
C VAL A 846 0.08 7.47 36.39
N SER A 847 1.22 7.16 36.98
CA SER A 847 1.46 7.20 38.42
C SER A 847 2.61 8.15 38.77
N ALA A 848 2.76 8.48 40.05
CA ALA A 848 3.90 9.28 40.52
C ALA A 848 5.27 8.65 40.15
N LYS A 849 5.34 7.32 40.03
CA LYS A 849 6.56 6.60 39.60
C LYS A 849 6.93 6.93 38.15
N ASP A 850 5.95 7.12 37.28
CA ASP A 850 6.20 7.47 35.88
C ASP A 850 6.74 8.90 35.74
N ILE A 851 6.27 9.83 36.58
CA ILE A 851 6.80 11.20 36.67
C ILE A 851 8.24 11.18 37.21
N ALA A 852 8.48 10.46 38.31
CA ALA A 852 9.83 10.33 38.87
C ALA A 852 10.83 9.79 37.83
N LYS A 853 10.41 8.76 37.08
CA LYS A 853 11.21 8.17 35.99
C LYS A 853 11.52 9.15 34.87
N LEU A 854 10.66 10.14 34.60
CA LEU A 854 10.95 11.19 33.62
C LEU A 854 12.12 12.08 34.06
N HIS A 855 12.25 12.33 35.36
CA HIS A 855 13.30 13.16 35.96
C HIS A 855 14.64 12.42 36.17
N GLU A 856 14.70 11.10 36.04
CA GLU A 856 15.95 10.31 36.14
C GLU A 856 16.94 10.60 34.99
N TYR A 857 16.47 11.16 33.87
CA TYR A 857 17.28 11.36 32.67
C TYR A 857 17.53 12.84 32.40
N ASP A 858 18.80 13.25 32.36
CA ASP A 858 19.18 14.52 31.70
C ASP A 858 19.17 14.30 30.18
N VAL A 859 18.01 14.48 29.56
CA VAL A 859 17.84 14.27 28.11
C VAL A 859 18.72 15.20 27.28
N THR A 860 18.98 16.42 27.75
CA THR A 860 19.80 17.40 27.04
C THR A 860 21.24 16.92 26.95
N GLU A 861 21.78 16.46 28.07
CA GLU A 861 23.11 15.85 28.11
C GLU A 861 23.19 14.61 27.20
N LYS A 862 22.19 13.73 27.27
CA LYS A 862 22.17 12.48 26.49
C LYS A 862 22.08 12.72 24.98
N ILE A 863 21.29 13.71 24.55
CA ILE A 863 21.21 14.10 23.13
C ILE A 863 22.58 14.65 22.65
N ALA A 864 23.21 15.54 23.43
CA ALA A 864 24.53 16.06 23.09
C ALA A 864 25.59 14.95 23.01
N GLN A 865 25.55 13.99 23.94
CA GLN A 865 26.41 12.80 23.89
C GLN A 865 26.15 11.95 22.64
N GLN A 866 24.89 11.74 22.26
CA GLN A 866 24.53 11.01 21.04
C GLN A 866 25.10 11.71 19.80
N GLU A 867 24.93 13.02 19.67
CA GLU A 867 25.43 13.81 18.54
C GLU A 867 26.96 13.75 18.43
N SER A 868 27.66 13.93 19.55
CA SER A 868 29.12 13.85 19.62
C SER A 868 29.63 12.46 19.17
N LEU A 869 29.03 11.39 19.71
CA LEU A 869 29.40 10.02 19.29
C LEU A 869 29.03 9.78 17.81
N HIS A 870 27.87 10.26 17.36
CA HIS A 870 27.47 10.08 15.96
C HIS A 870 28.44 10.76 15.00
N LYS A 871 28.93 11.96 15.36
CA LYS A 871 29.97 12.67 14.61
C LYS A 871 31.26 11.86 14.52
N GLN A 872 31.74 11.30 15.63
CA GLN A 872 32.92 10.41 15.64
C GLN A 872 32.73 9.20 14.71
N TRP A 873 31.54 8.61 14.69
CA TRP A 873 31.25 7.48 13.80
C TRP A 873 31.24 7.86 12.32
N ILE A 874 30.71 9.05 11.98
CA ILE A 874 30.74 9.55 10.59
C ILE A 874 32.19 9.71 10.12
N GLU A 875 33.06 10.27 10.96
CA GLU A 875 34.48 10.45 10.66
C GLU A 875 35.22 9.11 10.56
N LYS A 876 34.90 8.16 11.45
CA LYS A 876 35.52 6.83 11.49
C LYS A 876 34.47 5.72 11.61
N PRO A 877 33.88 5.25 10.50
CA PRO A 877 32.84 4.22 10.51
C PRO A 877 33.27 2.89 11.13
N GLY A 878 34.58 2.63 11.17
CA GLY A 878 35.18 1.45 11.81
C GLY A 878 34.92 1.35 13.32
N LEU A 879 34.59 2.46 13.99
CA LEU A 879 34.23 2.48 15.42
C LEU A 879 33.02 1.60 15.74
N ALA A 880 32.13 1.36 14.78
CA ALA A 880 31.00 0.44 14.97
C ALA A 880 31.41 -1.04 15.15
N ARG A 881 32.71 -1.36 15.05
CA ARG A 881 33.27 -2.68 15.37
C ARG A 881 33.90 -2.74 16.76
N ASP A 882 34.13 -1.58 17.39
CA ASP A 882 34.64 -1.49 18.75
C ASP A 882 33.50 -1.77 19.73
N SER A 883 33.61 -2.85 20.50
CA SER A 883 32.58 -3.28 21.44
C SER A 883 32.34 -2.27 22.58
N ALA A 884 33.38 -1.59 23.07
CA ALA A 884 33.26 -0.64 24.17
C ALA A 884 32.56 0.64 23.70
N TRP A 885 32.97 1.17 22.54
CA TRP A 885 32.33 2.33 21.94
C TRP A 885 30.86 2.04 21.59
N THR A 886 30.60 0.87 21.00
CA THR A 886 29.25 0.41 20.64
C THR A 886 28.34 0.28 21.88
N LYS A 887 28.87 -0.23 23.00
CA LYS A 887 28.14 -0.31 24.27
C LYS A 887 27.82 1.08 24.84
N LYS A 888 28.77 2.02 24.78
CA LYS A 888 28.55 3.42 25.19
C LYS A 888 27.43 4.06 24.37
N TYR A 889 27.49 3.93 23.04
CA TYR A 889 26.46 4.47 22.14
C TYR A 889 25.09 3.80 22.37
N GLN A 890 25.05 2.48 22.60
CA GLN A 890 23.83 1.75 22.92
C GLN A 890 23.18 2.21 24.23
N ASN A 891 23.96 2.51 25.27
CA ASN A 891 23.45 3.02 26.54
C ASN A 891 22.79 4.40 26.36
N VAL A 892 23.46 5.33 25.68
CA VAL A 892 22.91 6.67 25.40
C VAL A 892 21.59 6.57 24.65
N ILE A 893 21.50 5.71 23.64
CA ILE A 893 20.25 5.50 22.89
C ILE A 893 19.16 4.91 23.77
N ASN A 894 19.49 3.96 24.64
CA ASN A 894 18.51 3.35 25.54
C ASN A 894 17.95 4.39 26.51
N ASP A 895 18.81 5.25 27.07
CA ASP A 895 18.41 6.34 27.98
C ASP A 895 17.44 7.30 27.28
N ILE A 896 17.79 7.77 26.07
CA ILE A 896 16.92 8.64 25.25
C ILE A 896 15.58 7.95 24.94
N SER A 897 15.61 6.67 24.57
CA SER A 897 14.41 5.90 24.27
C SER A 897 13.52 5.71 25.50
N ASN A 898 14.11 5.49 26.68
CA ASN A 898 13.37 5.33 27.93
C ASN A 898 12.71 6.65 28.35
N TYR A 899 13.45 7.76 28.27
CA TYR A 899 12.91 9.10 28.50
C TYR A 899 11.73 9.41 27.56
N GLN A 900 11.87 9.15 26.25
CA GLN A 900 10.81 9.41 25.28
C GLN A 900 9.51 8.63 25.59
N TRP A 901 9.62 7.39 26.04
CA TRP A 901 8.44 6.58 26.39
C TRP A 901 7.84 6.94 27.75
N ALA A 902 8.66 7.35 28.73
CA ALA A 902 8.16 7.93 29.97
C ALA A 902 7.37 9.21 29.68
N LYS A 903 7.93 10.11 28.86
CA LYS A 903 7.25 11.33 28.39
C LYS A 903 5.95 11.02 27.65
N THR A 904 5.97 10.05 26.74
CA THR A 904 4.79 9.60 25.98
C THR A 904 3.66 9.09 26.89
N LYS A 905 4.01 8.44 28.01
CA LYS A 905 3.04 7.98 29.02
C LYS A 905 2.49 9.16 29.83
N VAL A 906 3.36 10.01 30.39
CA VAL A 906 2.97 11.17 31.23
C VAL A 906 2.10 12.17 30.46
N GLU A 907 2.46 12.51 29.22
CA GLU A 907 1.69 13.42 28.35
C GLU A 907 0.43 12.78 27.74
N LEU A 908 0.17 11.49 28.04
CA LEU A 908 -0.92 10.69 27.48
C LEU A 908 -0.88 10.54 25.94
N THR A 909 0.27 10.78 25.31
CA THR A 909 0.47 10.58 23.87
C THR A 909 0.25 9.11 23.46
N GLN A 910 0.47 8.16 24.36
CA GLN A 910 0.12 6.74 24.12
C GLN A 910 -1.38 6.52 23.86
N VAL A 911 -2.26 7.33 24.48
CA VAL A 911 -3.72 7.27 24.27
C VAL A 911 -4.06 7.63 22.82
N ARG A 912 -3.41 8.67 22.28
CA ARG A 912 -3.52 9.03 20.85
C ARG A 912 -3.03 7.91 19.94
N HIS A 913 -1.92 7.25 20.27
CA HIS A 913 -1.43 6.12 19.48
C HIS A 913 -2.41 4.93 19.47
N LEU A 914 -3.03 4.61 20.62
CA LEU A 914 -4.04 3.56 20.72
C LEU A 914 -5.30 3.91 19.94
N HIS A 915 -5.75 5.17 20.01
CA HIS A 915 -6.86 5.66 19.20
C HIS A 915 -6.59 5.40 17.72
N GLN A 916 -5.44 5.86 17.21
CA GLN A 916 -5.07 5.70 15.80
C GLN A 916 -4.94 4.22 15.40
N LEU A 917 -4.34 3.39 16.26
CA LEU A 917 -4.24 1.95 16.02
C LEU A 917 -5.63 1.28 15.95
N THR A 918 -6.52 1.62 16.88
CA THR A 918 -7.88 1.07 16.92
C THR A 918 -8.65 1.42 15.65
N ILE A 919 -8.57 2.68 15.22
CA ILE A 919 -9.18 3.13 13.97
C ILE A 919 -8.58 2.38 12.78
N ASP A 920 -7.25 2.30 12.66
CA ASP A 920 -6.61 1.60 11.53
C ASP A 920 -7.02 0.12 11.45
N LEU A 921 -7.13 -0.57 12.58
CA LEU A 921 -7.54 -1.97 12.66
C LEU A 921 -9.00 -2.15 12.20
N LEU A 922 -9.92 -1.37 12.77
CA LEU A 922 -11.35 -1.50 12.48
C LEU A 922 -11.69 -1.04 11.06
N SER A 923 -11.10 0.07 10.60
CA SER A 923 -11.24 0.54 9.22
C SER A 923 -10.74 -0.52 8.23
N ARG A 924 -9.63 -1.21 8.52
CA ARG A 924 -9.14 -2.27 7.64
C ARG A 924 -10.11 -3.45 7.54
N LEU A 925 -10.69 -3.87 8.65
CA LEU A 925 -11.70 -4.92 8.68
C LEU A 925 -12.94 -4.56 7.86
N ALA A 926 -13.42 -3.32 8.01
CA ALA A 926 -14.57 -2.87 7.25
C ALA A 926 -14.25 -2.72 5.74
N GLY A 927 -13.03 -2.32 5.38
CA GLY A 927 -12.55 -2.37 3.99
C GLY A 927 -12.57 -3.78 3.38
N TYR A 928 -12.36 -4.82 4.19
CA TYR A 928 -12.56 -6.21 3.76
C TYR A 928 -14.03 -6.57 3.58
N MET A 929 -14.92 -6.05 4.44
CA MET A 929 -16.36 -6.29 4.29
C MET A 929 -16.92 -5.67 3.01
N SER A 930 -16.44 -4.49 2.61
CA SER A 930 -16.86 -3.91 1.32
C SER A 930 -16.37 -4.71 0.11
N ILE A 931 -15.19 -5.35 0.20
CA ILE A 931 -14.76 -6.30 -0.84
C ILE A 931 -15.73 -7.48 -0.90
N ALA A 932 -16.14 -8.00 0.27
CA ALA A 932 -17.09 -9.10 0.35
C ALA A 932 -18.48 -8.69 -0.17
N ASP A 933 -18.98 -7.50 0.14
CA ASP A 933 -20.24 -6.97 -0.37
C ASP A 933 -20.23 -6.86 -1.90
N ARG A 934 -19.14 -6.33 -2.47
CA ARG A 934 -18.95 -6.22 -3.91
C ARG A 934 -18.91 -7.60 -4.56
N ASP A 935 -18.14 -8.52 -3.99
CA ASP A 935 -18.00 -9.88 -4.53
C ASP A 935 -19.32 -10.65 -4.44
N PHE A 936 -20.10 -10.45 -3.35
CA PHE A 936 -21.48 -10.95 -3.24
C PHE A 936 -22.36 -10.43 -4.37
N GLN A 937 -22.30 -9.12 -4.65
CA GLN A 937 -23.09 -8.53 -5.73
C GLN A 937 -22.69 -9.09 -7.09
N PHE A 938 -21.38 -9.18 -7.39
CA PHE A 938 -20.87 -9.74 -8.64
C PHE A 938 -21.31 -11.19 -8.82
N SER A 939 -21.13 -12.03 -7.80
CA SER A 939 -21.49 -13.44 -7.91
C SER A 939 -23.00 -13.63 -8.05
N SER A 940 -23.77 -12.92 -7.23
CA SER A 940 -25.23 -13.10 -7.20
C SER A 940 -25.88 -12.63 -8.49
N ASN A 941 -25.49 -11.46 -9.01
CA ASN A 941 -26.04 -10.95 -10.26
C ASN A 941 -25.66 -11.82 -11.45
N TYR A 942 -24.43 -12.35 -11.48
CA TYR A 942 -24.03 -13.30 -12.52
C TYR A 942 -24.83 -14.59 -12.48
N ILE A 943 -25.09 -15.15 -11.28
CA ILE A 943 -25.90 -16.36 -11.12
C ILE A 943 -27.35 -16.10 -11.57
N LEU A 944 -27.97 -15.04 -11.05
CA LEU A 944 -29.35 -14.65 -11.39
C LEU A 944 -29.52 -14.43 -12.89
N GLU A 945 -28.56 -13.77 -13.54
CA GLU A 945 -28.59 -13.57 -14.99
C GLU A 945 -28.58 -14.90 -15.76
N ARG A 946 -27.77 -15.88 -15.35
CA ARG A 946 -27.72 -17.20 -16.01
C ARG A 946 -28.98 -18.03 -15.81
N GLU A 947 -29.72 -17.80 -14.73
CA GLU A 947 -31.01 -18.41 -14.47
C GLU A 947 -32.16 -17.65 -15.16
N ASN A 948 -31.85 -16.66 -16.00
CA ASN A 948 -32.81 -15.77 -16.66
C ASN A 948 -33.72 -15.03 -15.68
N SER A 949 -33.23 -14.77 -14.46
CA SER A 949 -33.97 -13.97 -13.48
C SER A 949 -34.01 -12.50 -13.93
N GLU A 950 -35.15 -11.87 -13.69
CA GLU A 950 -35.37 -10.43 -13.93
C GLU A 950 -34.90 -9.56 -12.76
N TYR A 951 -34.39 -10.19 -11.71
CA TYR A 951 -33.96 -9.55 -10.48
C TYR A 951 -32.45 -9.38 -10.42
N ARG A 952 -31.99 -8.26 -9.87
CA ARG A 952 -30.59 -8.01 -9.56
C ARG A 952 -30.46 -7.52 -8.12
N VAL A 953 -29.46 -8.04 -7.41
CA VAL A 953 -29.09 -7.53 -6.10
C VAL A 953 -28.24 -6.27 -6.24
N THR A 954 -28.49 -5.32 -5.36
CA THR A 954 -27.69 -4.11 -5.24
C THR A 954 -26.73 -4.22 -4.06
N SER A 955 -27.08 -4.96 -3.01
CA SER A 955 -26.25 -5.13 -1.80
C SER A 955 -26.37 -6.53 -1.21
N TRP A 956 -25.67 -6.80 -0.12
CA TRP A 956 -25.73 -8.10 0.55
C TRP A 956 -27.09 -8.34 1.24
N ILE A 957 -27.93 -9.18 0.63
CA ILE A 957 -29.26 -9.54 1.14
C ILE A 957 -29.26 -10.75 2.06
N LEU A 958 -30.25 -10.84 2.94
CA LEU A 958 -30.48 -12.07 3.72
C LEU A 958 -31.16 -13.06 2.77
N LEU A 959 -30.69 -14.30 2.70
CA LEU A 959 -31.19 -15.26 1.73
C LEU A 959 -32.26 -16.20 2.33
N SER A 960 -32.48 -16.16 3.65
CA SER A 960 -33.52 -16.94 4.33
C SER A 960 -34.87 -16.22 4.39
N GLU A 961 -35.95 -16.95 4.14
CA GLU A 961 -37.31 -16.55 4.53
C GLU A 961 -37.42 -16.48 6.05
N ASN A 962 -37.32 -15.29 6.62
CA ASN A 962 -37.69 -15.09 8.00
C ASN A 962 -39.22 -14.93 8.03
N LYS A 963 -39.96 -15.98 8.44
CA LYS A 963 -41.44 -16.03 8.38
C LYS A 963 -42.13 -14.78 8.98
N ASN A 964 -41.48 -14.09 9.91
CA ASN A 964 -42.01 -12.90 10.60
C ASN A 964 -41.52 -11.54 10.03
N LYS A 965 -40.59 -11.52 9.06
CA LYS A 965 -40.03 -10.29 8.46
C LYS A 965 -39.89 -10.43 6.93
N ASN A 966 -40.99 -10.69 6.21
CA ASN A 966 -41.01 -10.70 4.73
C ASN A 966 -40.94 -9.29 4.11
N LYS A 967 -40.05 -8.43 4.59
CA LYS A 967 -39.70 -7.17 3.92
C LYS A 967 -38.21 -7.16 3.70
N TYR A 968 -37.78 -7.51 2.48
CA TYR A 968 -36.51 -7.01 1.96
C TYR A 968 -36.61 -5.49 1.88
N ASN A 969 -35.54 -4.77 2.24
CA ASN A 969 -35.62 -3.32 2.20
C ASN A 969 -35.70 -2.83 0.74
N ASP A 970 -36.48 -1.77 0.50
CA ASP A 970 -36.77 -1.12 -0.79
C ASP A 970 -35.54 -0.72 -1.64
N TYR A 971 -34.31 -0.99 -1.19
CA TYR A 971 -33.05 -0.62 -1.84
C TYR A 971 -32.14 -1.81 -2.15
N GLU A 972 -32.53 -3.03 -1.80
CA GLU A 972 -31.66 -4.21 -1.86
C GLU A 972 -31.76 -5.03 -3.16
N LEU A 973 -32.90 -4.93 -3.85
CA LEU A 973 -33.24 -5.67 -5.07
C LEU A 973 -33.80 -4.72 -6.14
N TYR A 974 -33.38 -4.93 -7.37
CA TYR A 974 -33.82 -4.18 -8.55
C TYR A 974 -34.54 -5.13 -9.51
N ASN A 975 -35.73 -4.73 -9.98
CA ASN A 975 -36.46 -5.45 -11.02
C ASN A 975 -36.21 -4.76 -12.38
N LEU A 976 -35.68 -5.53 -13.34
CA LEU A 976 -35.35 -5.05 -14.68
C LEU A 976 -36.58 -4.60 -15.50
N LYS A 977 -37.74 -5.27 -15.36
CA LYS A 977 -38.95 -4.93 -16.13
C LYS A 977 -39.55 -3.58 -15.75
N ASN A 978 -39.62 -3.31 -14.45
CA ASN A 978 -40.32 -2.14 -13.93
C ASN A 978 -39.37 -0.98 -13.59
N ALA A 979 -38.08 -1.13 -13.90
CA ALA A 979 -37.00 -0.18 -13.55
C ALA A 979 -37.08 0.36 -12.10
N SER A 980 -37.58 -0.44 -11.17
CA SER A 980 -37.92 0.00 -9.81
C SER A 980 -37.27 -0.86 -8.74
N ILE A 981 -36.93 -0.22 -7.62
CA ILE A 981 -36.20 -0.84 -6.49
C ILE A 981 -37.16 -1.44 -5.45
N LYS A 982 -38.48 -1.25 -5.61
CA LYS A 982 -39.49 -1.69 -4.63
C LYS A 982 -40.08 -3.04 -5.00
N VAL A 983 -39.42 -4.12 -4.58
CA VAL A 983 -39.98 -5.48 -4.69
C VAL A 983 -40.08 -6.11 -3.32
N SER A 984 -41.30 -6.38 -2.86
CA SER A 984 -41.54 -7.20 -1.67
C SER A 984 -41.76 -8.65 -2.09
N SER A 985 -41.00 -9.58 -1.51
CA SER A 985 -41.13 -11.01 -1.78
C SER A 985 -42.49 -11.61 -1.40
N LYS A 986 -43.31 -10.89 -0.63
CA LYS A 986 -44.67 -11.32 -0.30
C LYS A 986 -45.59 -11.40 -1.53
N ASN A 987 -45.30 -10.63 -2.59
CA ASN A 987 -46.21 -10.45 -3.71
C ASN A 987 -45.71 -11.04 -5.04
N ASP A 988 -44.49 -11.59 -5.08
CA ASP A 988 -43.94 -12.18 -6.31
C ASP A 988 -43.41 -13.61 -6.03
N PRO A 989 -44.13 -14.65 -6.50
CA PRO A 989 -43.71 -16.04 -6.39
C PRO A 989 -42.37 -16.34 -7.10
N GLN A 990 -42.10 -15.72 -8.25
CA GLN A 990 -40.89 -15.95 -9.02
C GLN A 990 -39.67 -15.43 -8.26
N LEU A 991 -39.76 -14.25 -7.64
CA LEU A 991 -38.68 -13.73 -6.79
C LEU A 991 -38.31 -14.71 -5.67
N LYS A 992 -39.29 -15.39 -5.07
CA LYS A 992 -39.01 -16.40 -4.03
C LYS A 992 -38.24 -17.59 -4.59
N VAL A 993 -38.61 -18.08 -5.78
CA VAL A 993 -37.92 -19.18 -6.45
C VAL A 993 -36.48 -18.78 -6.75
N ASP A 994 -36.29 -17.62 -7.36
CA ASP A 994 -34.97 -17.11 -7.75
C ASP A 994 -34.05 -16.93 -6.52
N LEU A 995 -34.55 -16.34 -5.43
CA LEU A 995 -33.76 -16.15 -4.22
C LEU A 995 -33.43 -17.47 -3.51
N LYS A 996 -34.36 -18.43 -3.51
CA LYS A 996 -34.13 -19.77 -2.95
C LYS A 996 -33.04 -20.48 -3.74
N GLN A 997 -33.09 -20.41 -5.06
CA GLN A 997 -32.14 -21.05 -5.95
C GLN A 997 -30.76 -20.39 -5.86
N LEU A 998 -30.71 -19.06 -5.82
CA LEU A 998 -29.49 -18.30 -5.53
C LEU A 998 -28.86 -18.74 -4.21
N ARG A 999 -29.64 -18.86 -3.14
CA ARG A 999 -29.15 -19.32 -1.83
C ARG A 999 -28.50 -20.69 -1.93
N LEU A 1000 -29.20 -21.66 -2.50
CA LEU A 1000 -28.71 -23.04 -2.62
C LEU A 1000 -27.39 -23.06 -3.39
N THR A 1001 -27.28 -22.28 -4.47
CA THR A 1001 -26.06 -22.18 -5.28
C THR A 1001 -24.90 -21.54 -4.49
N LEU A 1002 -25.15 -20.43 -3.79
CA LEU A 1002 -24.12 -19.74 -3.02
C LEU A 1002 -23.60 -20.59 -1.85
N GLU A 1003 -24.50 -21.27 -1.13
CA GLU A 1003 -24.13 -22.18 -0.03
C GLU A 1003 -23.35 -23.39 -0.55
N TYR A 1004 -23.79 -23.99 -1.66
CA TYR A 1004 -23.12 -25.12 -2.29
C TYR A 1004 -21.70 -24.80 -2.78
N LEU A 1005 -21.51 -23.59 -3.32
CA LEU A 1005 -20.21 -23.08 -3.75
C LEU A 1005 -19.34 -22.53 -2.60
N GLU A 1006 -19.82 -22.60 -1.35
CA GLU A 1006 -19.14 -22.06 -0.16
C GLU A 1006 -18.81 -20.56 -0.31
N LEU A 1007 -19.64 -19.83 -1.05
CA LEU A 1007 -19.48 -18.41 -1.31
C LEU A 1007 -19.97 -17.59 -0.11
N PHE A 1008 -21.27 -17.70 0.19
CA PHE A 1008 -21.95 -16.86 1.16
C PHE A 1008 -23.10 -17.61 1.84
N ASP A 1009 -23.29 -17.38 3.14
CA ASP A 1009 -24.42 -17.86 3.92
C ASP A 1009 -24.95 -16.76 4.86
N ASN A 1010 -26.07 -17.03 5.56
CA ASN A 1010 -26.68 -16.05 6.46
C ASN A 1010 -25.84 -15.77 7.73
N ARG A 1011 -25.05 -16.73 8.22
CA ARG A 1011 -24.17 -16.56 9.41
C ARG A 1011 -23.04 -15.58 9.09
N LEU A 1012 -22.52 -15.62 7.86
CA LEU A 1012 -21.51 -14.69 7.39
C LEU A 1012 -22.05 -13.26 7.33
N LYS A 1013 -23.33 -13.06 7.01
CA LYS A 1013 -23.95 -11.71 7.02
C LYS A 1013 -23.98 -11.10 8.42
N GLU A 1014 -24.22 -11.90 9.46
CA GLU A 1014 -24.18 -11.43 10.85
C GLU A 1014 -22.77 -10.96 11.24
N LYS A 1015 -21.75 -11.79 10.94
CA LYS A 1015 -20.33 -11.43 11.13
C LYS A 1015 -19.95 -10.15 10.37
N ARG A 1016 -20.37 -10.06 9.11
CA ARG A 1016 -20.15 -8.87 8.27
C ARG A 1016 -20.79 -7.63 8.87
N ASN A 1017 -22.04 -7.72 9.33
CA ASN A 1017 -22.74 -6.59 9.92
C ASN A 1017 -22.07 -6.14 11.23
N ASN A 1018 -21.59 -7.09 12.04
CA ASN A 1018 -20.87 -6.78 13.27
C ASN A 1018 -19.64 -5.90 13.02
N ILE A 1019 -18.87 -6.23 11.97
CA ILE A 1019 -17.68 -5.48 11.56
C ILE A 1019 -18.06 -4.15 10.89
N SER A 1020 -18.91 -4.18 9.87
CA SER A 1020 -19.25 -3.00 9.04
C SER A 1020 -19.98 -1.91 9.82
N HIS A 1021 -20.72 -2.26 10.88
CA HIS A 1021 -21.47 -1.29 11.70
C HIS A 1021 -20.66 -0.80 12.92
N PHE A 1022 -19.40 -1.21 13.07
CA PHE A 1022 -18.56 -0.89 14.23
C PHE A 1022 -19.20 -1.21 15.57
N ASN A 1023 -19.86 -2.35 15.68
CA ASN A 1023 -20.46 -2.77 16.95
C ASN A 1023 -19.44 -2.83 18.10
N TYR A 1024 -18.16 -3.06 17.77
CA TYR A 1024 -17.05 -2.98 18.71
C TYR A 1024 -16.87 -1.59 19.33
N LEU A 1025 -16.99 -0.50 18.54
CA LEU A 1025 -16.95 0.88 19.04
C LEU A 1025 -18.13 1.20 19.96
N ASN A 1026 -19.26 0.50 19.80
CA ASN A 1026 -20.49 0.72 20.56
C ASN A 1026 -20.42 0.14 21.98
N GLY A 1027 -19.26 -0.32 22.44
CA GLY A 1027 -19.09 -0.96 23.75
C GLY A 1027 -19.73 -2.34 23.87
N GLN A 1028 -20.33 -2.87 22.78
CA GLN A 1028 -20.78 -4.26 22.65
C GLN A 1028 -19.58 -5.16 22.35
N LEU A 1029 -18.82 -5.31 23.42
CA LEU A 1029 -17.64 -6.10 23.59
C LEU A 1029 -17.99 -7.62 23.64
N GLY A 1030 -18.60 -8.11 22.55
CA GLY A 1030 -18.92 -9.54 22.40
C GLY A 1030 -17.75 -10.33 21.80
N ASN A 1031 -17.08 -9.73 20.82
CA ASN A 1031 -15.92 -10.28 20.13
C ASN A 1031 -14.72 -9.35 20.36
N SER A 1032 -13.57 -9.91 20.69
CA SER A 1032 -12.31 -9.17 20.68
C SER A 1032 -11.93 -8.72 19.27
N ILE A 1033 -11.03 -7.72 19.14
CA ILE A 1033 -10.52 -7.32 17.81
C ILE A 1033 -9.92 -8.52 17.08
N LEU A 1034 -9.19 -9.41 17.78
CA LEU A 1034 -8.61 -10.60 17.17
C LEU A 1034 -9.68 -11.57 16.62
N GLU A 1035 -10.80 -11.72 17.32
CA GLU A 1035 -11.96 -12.49 16.85
C GLU A 1035 -12.65 -11.82 15.67
N LEU A 1036 -12.72 -10.48 15.61
CA LEU A 1036 -13.21 -9.79 14.41
C LEU A 1036 -12.32 -10.04 13.19
N PHE A 1037 -11.00 -10.20 13.38
CA PHE A 1037 -10.10 -10.63 12.31
C PHE A 1037 -10.36 -12.08 11.88
N ASP A 1038 -10.71 -12.98 12.79
CA ASP A 1038 -11.14 -14.34 12.43
C ASP A 1038 -12.49 -14.33 11.71
N ASP A 1039 -13.45 -13.52 12.15
CA ASP A 1039 -14.74 -13.33 11.47
C ASP A 1039 -14.53 -12.80 10.04
N ALA A 1040 -13.63 -11.84 9.84
CA ALA A 1040 -13.28 -11.38 8.50
C ALA A 1040 -12.62 -12.47 7.63
N ARG A 1041 -11.84 -13.38 8.23
CA ARG A 1041 -11.24 -14.54 7.53
C ARG A 1041 -12.29 -15.57 7.13
N ASP A 1042 -13.35 -15.70 7.91
CA ASP A 1042 -14.48 -16.57 7.60
C ASP A 1042 -15.34 -15.96 6.49
N VAL A 1043 -15.70 -14.68 6.60
CA VAL A 1043 -16.46 -13.96 5.55
C VAL A 1043 -15.75 -14.01 4.19
N LEU A 1044 -14.42 -13.94 4.18
CA LEU A 1044 -13.61 -13.98 2.96
C LEU A 1044 -13.09 -15.37 2.60
N SER A 1045 -13.63 -16.44 3.18
CA SER A 1045 -13.10 -17.79 2.95
C SER A 1045 -13.26 -18.29 1.52
N TYR A 1046 -14.24 -17.75 0.79
CA TYR A 1046 -14.48 -18.02 -0.63
C TYR A 1046 -13.29 -17.64 -1.54
N ASP A 1047 -12.43 -16.72 -1.10
CA ASP A 1047 -11.16 -16.42 -1.77
C ASP A 1047 -9.99 -16.60 -0.80
N ARG A 1048 -9.26 -17.70 -0.99
CA ARG A 1048 -8.07 -18.04 -0.21
C ARG A 1048 -7.02 -16.90 -0.16
N LYS A 1049 -6.89 -16.10 -1.22
CA LYS A 1049 -5.94 -14.96 -1.23
C LYS A 1049 -6.43 -13.86 -0.30
N LEU A 1050 -7.73 -13.54 -0.32
CA LEU A 1050 -8.32 -12.54 0.56
C LEU A 1050 -8.29 -13.01 2.02
N LYS A 1051 -8.69 -14.25 2.31
CA LYS A 1051 -8.59 -14.85 3.66
C LYS A 1051 -7.18 -14.71 4.26
N ASN A 1052 -6.14 -15.01 3.48
CA ASN A 1052 -4.75 -14.88 3.94
C ASN A 1052 -4.28 -13.42 4.02
N ALA A 1053 -4.82 -12.53 3.19
CA ALA A 1053 -4.51 -11.11 3.24
C ALA A 1053 -4.97 -10.50 4.56
N VAL A 1054 -6.09 -10.94 5.14
CA VAL A 1054 -6.60 -10.46 6.43
C VAL A 1054 -5.54 -10.58 7.53
N SER A 1055 -5.02 -11.79 7.78
CA SER A 1055 -3.97 -12.00 8.79
C SER A 1055 -2.67 -11.25 8.46
N LYS A 1056 -2.34 -11.08 7.18
CA LYS A 1056 -1.16 -10.31 6.75
C LYS A 1056 -1.33 -8.83 7.07
N SER A 1057 -2.53 -8.27 6.84
CA SER A 1057 -2.81 -6.86 7.11
C SER A 1057 -2.71 -6.52 8.59
N LEU A 1058 -3.15 -7.41 9.49
CA LEU A 1058 -2.95 -7.26 10.93
C LEU A 1058 -1.47 -7.12 11.29
N LYS A 1059 -0.61 -7.96 10.70
CA LYS A 1059 0.86 -7.86 10.89
C LYS A 1059 1.43 -6.56 10.34
N GLU A 1060 0.96 -6.13 9.17
CA GLU A 1060 1.43 -4.90 8.52
C GLU A 1060 1.04 -3.65 9.29
N ILE A 1061 -0.19 -3.58 9.81
CA ILE A 1061 -0.68 -2.47 10.66
C ILE A 1061 0.13 -2.41 11.96
N LEU A 1062 0.30 -3.53 12.67
CA LEU A 1062 1.11 -3.53 13.88
C LEU A 1062 2.57 -3.11 13.59
N SER A 1063 3.13 -3.52 12.45
CA SER A 1063 4.46 -3.08 12.02
C SER A 1063 4.53 -1.59 11.67
N SER A 1064 3.48 -0.97 11.13
CA SER A 1064 3.47 0.48 10.92
C SER A 1064 3.39 1.26 12.22
N HIS A 1065 2.75 0.67 13.24
CA HIS A 1065 2.71 1.16 14.62
C HIS A 1065 3.91 0.71 15.48
N GLY A 1066 4.98 0.22 14.85
CA GLY A 1066 6.26 -0.06 15.52
C GLY A 1066 6.33 -1.39 16.29
N MET A 1067 5.48 -2.37 15.96
CA MET A 1067 5.41 -3.67 16.65
C MET A 1067 5.56 -4.86 15.69
N GLU A 1068 6.08 -5.98 16.18
CA GLU A 1068 6.14 -7.26 15.46
C GLU A 1068 5.29 -8.31 16.20
N VAL A 1069 4.35 -8.94 15.47
CA VAL A 1069 3.50 -10.00 16.01
C VAL A 1069 3.81 -11.35 15.35
N THR A 1070 3.87 -12.38 16.20
CA THR A 1070 3.93 -13.79 15.79
C THR A 1070 2.68 -14.49 16.30
N PHE A 1071 2.04 -15.30 15.45
CA PHE A 1071 0.86 -16.08 15.80
C PHE A 1071 1.25 -17.54 15.99
N LYS A 1072 0.55 -18.23 16.88
CA LYS A 1072 0.62 -19.69 16.98
C LYS A 1072 0.18 -20.32 15.65
N PRO A 1073 0.74 -21.48 15.27
CA PRO A 1073 0.29 -22.20 14.09
C PRO A 1073 -1.20 -22.50 14.13
N LEU A 1074 -1.92 -22.18 13.04
CA LEU A 1074 -3.39 -22.26 12.99
C LEU A 1074 -3.97 -23.65 13.27
N TYR A 1075 -3.23 -24.71 12.95
CA TYR A 1075 -3.68 -26.10 13.22
C TYR A 1075 -3.68 -26.43 14.72
N GLN A 1076 -2.97 -25.67 15.55
CA GLN A 1076 -2.95 -25.82 17.01
C GLN A 1076 -4.04 -25.00 17.70
N THR A 1077 -4.77 -24.19 16.93
CA THR A 1077 -5.71 -23.19 17.47
C THR A 1077 -7.09 -23.31 16.84
N ASN A 1078 -7.44 -24.47 16.29
CA ASN A 1078 -8.70 -24.69 15.56
C ASN A 1078 -8.95 -23.59 14.50
N HIS A 1079 -7.89 -23.18 13.79
CA HIS A 1079 -7.87 -22.13 12.77
C HIS A 1079 -8.12 -20.69 13.25
N HIS A 1080 -8.22 -20.46 14.56
CA HIS A 1080 -8.31 -19.12 15.15
C HIS A 1080 -6.94 -18.47 15.32
N LEU A 1081 -6.87 -17.14 15.20
CA LEU A 1081 -5.66 -16.39 15.50
C LEU A 1081 -5.42 -16.38 17.00
N LYS A 1082 -4.24 -16.86 17.44
CA LYS A 1082 -3.75 -16.66 18.82
C LYS A 1082 -2.36 -16.05 18.78
N ILE A 1083 -2.17 -14.97 19.53
CA ILE A 1083 -0.89 -14.29 19.64
C ILE A 1083 0.09 -15.18 20.41
N ASP A 1084 1.21 -15.49 19.79
CA ASP A 1084 2.35 -16.14 20.44
C ASP A 1084 3.22 -15.06 21.11
N LYS A 1085 3.74 -14.14 20.30
CA LYS A 1085 4.58 -13.03 20.74
C LYS A 1085 4.14 -11.71 20.12
N LEU A 1086 4.09 -10.65 20.91
CA LEU A 1086 3.97 -9.26 20.46
C LEU A 1086 5.11 -8.48 21.10
N GLN A 1087 5.98 -7.90 20.29
CA GLN A 1087 7.20 -7.23 20.77
C GLN A 1087 7.47 -5.96 19.96
N PRO A 1088 8.25 -5.02 20.50
CA PRO A 1088 8.65 -3.84 19.74
C PRO A 1088 9.46 -4.20 18.51
N LYS A 1089 9.23 -3.46 17.42
CA LYS A 1089 10.08 -3.48 16.25
C LYS A 1089 11.40 -2.78 16.57
N LYS A 1090 12.51 -3.31 16.07
CA LYS A 1090 13.85 -2.75 16.29
C LYS A 1090 14.18 -1.67 15.27
N ILE A 1091 14.77 -0.57 15.74
CA ILE A 1091 15.41 0.47 14.94
C ILE A 1091 16.90 0.18 14.95
N HIS A 1092 17.50 -0.06 13.78
CA HIS A 1092 18.94 -0.26 13.65
C HIS A 1092 19.64 1.08 13.45
N HIS A 1093 20.62 1.35 14.31
CA HIS A 1093 21.43 2.57 14.27
C HIS A 1093 22.78 2.29 13.60
N LEU A 1094 23.42 3.31 13.01
CA LEU A 1094 24.76 3.19 12.38
C LEU A 1094 24.78 2.25 11.15
N GLY A 1095 23.66 2.12 10.44
CA GLY A 1095 23.53 1.34 9.20
C GLY A 1095 23.06 -0.10 9.38
N GLU A 1096 22.74 -0.79 8.28
CA GLU A 1096 22.04 -2.09 8.29
C GLU A 1096 22.82 -3.26 8.91
N LYS A 1097 24.15 -3.16 8.99
CA LYS A 1097 25.02 -4.24 9.53
C LYS A 1097 25.36 -4.06 11.01
N SER A 1098 24.92 -2.98 11.64
CA SER A 1098 25.21 -2.67 13.04
C SER A 1098 24.38 -3.55 13.99
N THR A 1099 24.99 -3.92 15.12
CA THR A 1099 24.31 -4.61 16.23
C THR A 1099 23.58 -3.63 17.16
N VAL A 1100 23.84 -2.33 17.06
CA VAL A 1100 23.17 -1.31 17.87
C VAL A 1100 21.73 -1.18 17.42
N SER A 1101 20.80 -1.36 18.36
CA SER A 1101 19.38 -1.18 18.09
C SER A 1101 18.61 -0.64 19.27
N SER A 1102 17.57 0.14 19.00
CA SER A 1102 16.57 0.54 19.99
C SER A 1102 15.21 -0.04 19.66
N ASN A 1103 14.29 0.00 20.61
CA ASN A 1103 12.90 -0.34 20.36
C ASN A 1103 12.17 0.88 19.79
N GLN A 1104 11.31 0.65 18.79
CA GLN A 1104 10.43 1.72 18.29
C GLN A 1104 9.30 2.04 19.27
N VAL A 1105 8.86 1.06 20.06
CA VAL A 1105 7.87 1.23 21.14
C VAL A 1105 8.31 0.61 22.46
N SER A 1106 7.73 1.01 23.59
CA SER A 1106 8.03 0.36 24.87
C SER A 1106 7.42 -1.05 24.94
N ASN A 1107 8.02 -1.93 25.76
CA ASN A 1107 7.45 -3.25 26.01
C ASN A 1107 6.08 -3.16 26.72
N GLU A 1108 5.93 -2.19 27.61
CA GLU A 1108 4.68 -1.87 28.29
C GLU A 1108 3.57 -1.51 27.28
N TYR A 1109 3.89 -0.66 26.30
CA TYR A 1109 2.94 -0.33 25.23
C TYR A 1109 2.54 -1.57 24.40
N CYS A 1110 3.46 -2.50 24.16
CA CYS A 1110 3.11 -3.79 23.54
C CYS A 1110 2.16 -4.63 24.40
N GLN A 1111 2.28 -4.61 25.73
CA GLN A 1111 1.34 -5.30 26.62
C GLN A 1111 -0.05 -4.66 26.57
N LEU A 1112 -0.10 -3.32 26.61
CA LEU A 1112 -1.33 -2.55 26.46
C LEU A 1112 -2.04 -2.89 25.14
N VAL A 1113 -1.30 -2.93 24.02
CA VAL A 1113 -1.83 -3.32 22.71
C VAL A 1113 -2.24 -4.79 22.67
N ARG A 1114 -1.53 -5.69 23.36
CA ARG A 1114 -1.93 -7.09 23.48
C ARG A 1114 -3.31 -7.19 24.14
N THR A 1115 -3.52 -6.47 25.24
CA THR A 1115 -4.83 -6.41 25.92
C THR A 1115 -5.89 -5.83 25.00
N LEU A 1116 -5.63 -4.71 24.31
CA LEU A 1116 -6.55 -4.14 23.32
C LEU A 1116 -7.00 -5.17 22.26
N LEU A 1117 -6.08 -6.00 21.77
CA LEU A 1117 -6.41 -7.00 20.73
C LEU A 1117 -7.25 -8.17 21.26
N THR A 1118 -7.12 -8.51 22.54
CA THR A 1118 -7.73 -9.71 23.14
C THR A 1118 -8.88 -9.42 24.09
N MET A 1119 -9.04 -8.17 24.54
CA MET A 1119 -10.14 -7.79 25.44
C MET A 1119 -11.46 -8.02 24.72
N LYS A 1120 -12.38 -8.64 25.44
CA LYS A 1120 -13.70 -8.94 24.95
C LYS A 1120 -14.62 -7.83 25.26
#